data_AF-A0A7C2H1Y2-F1
#
_entry.id   AF-A0A7C2H1Y2-F1
#
_cell.length_a   1.000
_cell.length_b   1.000
_cell.length_c   1.000
_cell.angle_alpha   90.00
_cell.angle_beta   90.00
_cell.angle_gamma   90.00
#
_symmetry.space_group_name_H-M   'P 1'
#
loop_
_entity.id
_entity.type
_entity.pdbx_description
1 polymer ?
#
loop_
_entity_poly.entity_id
_entity_poly.type
_entity_poly.pdbx_seq_one_letter_code
_entity_poly.pdbx_strand_id
1 'polypeptide(L)'
;MKRKSPLFSFLSLSFYPLILFYLFFLNPQRVFSAEKDDPVLPVAILQILNNEISGELAQDYIRDIARYHRLQPSRGYSQAAQWVAEKAKSFGLSDVQIERYPADGQTFYFMYPTSPAWDVEMAELWITKPQEEKLTSYAEIPVSVAINSRSCEVEAELIYVGEGTSPLDYEKVEVKGKVVLASGPMDSVASLAVDRFGALGVVTINMRFADDEPDNVSTLRLRTKTPAFGFGLSHRRGEALKARLLRGEKIFVRARVKAEISPYYYENVVATIPGTELRDEEILLTAHLCHYKPGANDNASGSACLLEIGRTLRRLIDEKKINPPKRTIRFLWVPEMSGSIAWVAKHPEEIRRAVAGINLDMVGQYLNQNNSTFFLHLTPHSRPHFINDLLINLIEFLAAHNMQAFGTPSIFPVYSLSGSRDSFRYRIMPYSGGSDQVIFNDGLIGVPFAFFLVWPDRYYHTSGDQPERCDPTQLKRSSLLAAAATIFLSDDCPHQARRLAGEMAARSRIRLTEELKRGFNLLNWSETKDLALNYKEALNFIDQAIKREVASLESLKNYSHRDKEIDQFLSIYIDKLKKEKASWLSELDQFYRLTCQARGIKPERISLTPEEMAASKIIPKRHPELKGPVNLAYLREKIKDQTEAFNLPIFQEDSRITYEILNFVNGQNSLLDIRQAVSAEFKPIPLSWIQAYLELLARARIVIF
;
A
#
# COMPACT_ATOMS: atom_id res chain seq x y z
N MET A 1 -33.78 -10.63 83.10
CA MET A 1 -32.67 -9.70 82.76
C MET A 1 -32.75 -9.38 81.27
N LYS A 2 -32.49 -8.12 80.89
CA LYS A 2 -32.69 -7.46 79.59
C LYS A 2 -32.24 -8.28 78.35
N ARG A 3 -33.04 -8.31 77.28
CA ARG A 3 -32.89 -7.49 76.04
C ARG A 3 -33.97 -7.82 74.99
N LYS A 4 -34.48 -6.76 74.36
CA LYS A 4 -35.48 -6.72 73.28
C LYS A 4 -34.81 -6.95 71.91
N SER A 5 -35.47 -7.67 70.99
CA SER A 5 -35.80 -7.21 69.62
C SER A 5 -36.63 -8.28 68.88
N PRO A 6 -37.49 -7.91 67.90
CA PRO A 6 -38.69 -8.67 67.56
C PRO A 6 -38.61 -9.48 66.25
N LEU A 7 -39.56 -10.40 66.16
CA LEU A 7 -39.99 -11.19 65.01
C LEU A 7 -40.20 -10.36 63.74
N PHE A 8 -39.89 -10.97 62.58
CA PHE A 8 -40.70 -10.78 61.37
C PHE A 8 -41.01 -12.13 60.69
N SER A 9 -42.30 -12.44 60.75
CA SER A 9 -43.18 -13.30 59.94
C SER A 9 -42.63 -13.98 58.67
N PHE A 10 -42.80 -15.31 58.64
CA PHE A 10 -42.94 -16.16 57.45
C PHE A 10 -44.42 -16.24 57.03
N LEU A 11 -44.74 -15.92 55.77
CA LEU A 11 -45.92 -16.30 54.96
C LEU A 11 -45.69 -15.65 53.58
N SER A 12 -45.93 -16.22 52.41
CA SER A 12 -46.33 -17.53 51.92
C SER A 12 -46.20 -17.45 50.38
N LEU A 13 -45.99 -18.59 49.72
CA LEU A 13 -45.84 -18.72 48.26
C LEU A 13 -46.91 -17.95 47.45
N SER A 14 -46.51 -17.35 46.34
CA SER A 14 -47.32 -17.30 45.12
C SER A 14 -46.41 -17.30 43.89
N PHE A 15 -46.68 -18.29 43.03
CA PHE A 15 -46.23 -18.52 41.66
C PHE A 15 -45.81 -17.30 40.82
N TYR A 16 -44.94 -17.57 39.84
CA TYR A 16 -44.39 -16.76 38.73
C TYR A 16 -42.92 -16.35 38.93
N PRO A 17 -41.98 -17.14 38.35
CA PRO A 17 -41.49 -16.79 37.03
C PRO A 17 -41.09 -18.02 36.18
N LEU A 18 -41.99 -18.51 35.34
CA LEU A 18 -41.63 -19.52 34.31
C LEU A 18 -41.96 -19.08 32.88
N ILE A 19 -42.54 -17.89 32.71
CA ILE A 19 -42.91 -17.36 31.38
C ILE A 19 -41.89 -16.33 30.86
N LEU A 20 -41.08 -15.70 31.71
CA LEU A 20 -40.06 -14.74 31.26
C LEU A 20 -38.73 -15.39 30.81
N PHE A 21 -38.49 -16.65 31.16
CA PHE A 21 -37.28 -17.38 30.71
C PHE A 21 -37.48 -18.09 29.35
N TYR A 22 -38.73 -18.34 28.95
CA TYR A 22 -39.04 -19.04 27.68
C TYR A 22 -39.25 -18.10 26.48
N LEU A 23 -39.50 -16.80 26.72
CA LEU A 23 -39.67 -15.83 25.63
C LEU A 23 -38.36 -15.41 24.96
N PHE A 24 -37.19 -15.70 25.57
CA PHE A 24 -35.89 -15.50 24.93
C PHE A 24 -35.51 -16.64 23.95
N PHE A 25 -36.17 -17.79 24.01
CA PHE A 25 -35.84 -18.98 23.20
C PHE A 25 -36.82 -19.26 22.05
N LEU A 26 -37.92 -18.53 21.94
CA LEU A 26 -38.93 -18.73 20.89
C LEU A 26 -38.74 -17.84 19.65
N ASN A 27 -37.62 -17.12 19.54
CA ASN A 27 -37.28 -16.42 18.30
C ASN A 27 -35.75 -16.37 18.03
N PRO A 28 -35.07 -17.53 17.90
CA PRO A 28 -33.63 -17.56 17.57
C PRO A 28 -33.31 -17.03 16.17
N GLN A 29 -34.30 -16.65 15.35
CA GLN A 29 -34.08 -16.20 13.98
C GLN A 29 -33.88 -14.68 13.81
N ARG A 30 -34.04 -13.85 14.84
CA ARG A 30 -34.03 -12.37 14.67
C ARG A 30 -33.00 -11.58 15.46
N VAL A 31 -32.17 -12.20 16.29
CA VAL A 31 -31.30 -11.44 17.22
C VAL A 31 -29.89 -11.17 16.67
N PHE A 32 -29.49 -11.77 15.55
CA PHE A 32 -28.16 -11.54 14.95
C PHE A 32 -28.10 -11.54 13.42
N SER A 33 -29.22 -11.43 12.70
CA SER A 33 -29.13 -11.12 11.27
C SER A 33 -28.71 -9.66 11.14
N ALA A 34 -27.48 -9.42 10.69
CA ALA A 34 -27.03 -8.10 10.27
C ALA A 34 -27.91 -7.64 9.09
N GLU A 35 -29.04 -7.01 9.40
CA GLU A 35 -30.08 -6.60 8.46
C GLU A 35 -29.70 -5.28 7.73
N LYS A 36 -28.41 -4.95 7.56
CA LYS A 36 -28.03 -3.55 7.32
C LYS A 36 -27.09 -3.15 6.18
N ASP A 37 -26.45 -4.04 5.46
CA ASP A 37 -25.54 -3.59 4.39
C ASP A 37 -25.84 -4.31 3.07
N ASP A 38 -26.92 -3.92 2.38
CA ASP A 38 -27.14 -4.41 1.02
C ASP A 38 -25.99 -3.92 0.12
N PRO A 39 -25.29 -4.84 -0.58
CA PRO A 39 -24.19 -4.44 -1.44
C PRO A 39 -24.72 -3.64 -2.64
N VAL A 40 -23.89 -2.73 -3.15
CA VAL A 40 -24.20 -1.97 -4.37
C VAL A 40 -24.42 -2.88 -5.58
N LEU A 41 -23.73 -4.03 -5.61
CA LEU A 41 -23.96 -5.11 -6.56
C LEU A 41 -25.04 -6.08 -6.08
N PRO A 42 -25.86 -6.65 -6.97
CA PRO A 42 -26.79 -7.70 -6.59
C PRO A 42 -26.09 -8.89 -5.93
N VAL A 43 -26.61 -9.37 -4.79
CA VAL A 43 -26.06 -10.55 -4.07
C VAL A 43 -25.95 -11.77 -4.98
N ALA A 44 -26.85 -11.93 -5.95
CA ALA A 44 -26.78 -13.01 -6.94
C ALA A 44 -25.48 -12.97 -7.77
N ILE A 45 -24.99 -11.79 -8.17
CA ILE A 45 -23.72 -11.64 -8.89
C ILE A 45 -22.55 -11.99 -7.96
N LEU A 46 -22.60 -11.49 -6.71
CA LEU A 46 -21.58 -11.82 -5.71
C LEU A 46 -21.53 -13.33 -5.43
N GLN A 47 -22.68 -14.02 -5.42
CA GLN A 47 -22.75 -15.47 -5.22
C GLN A 47 -22.18 -16.23 -6.42
N ILE A 48 -22.45 -15.79 -7.65
CA ILE A 48 -21.85 -16.37 -8.86
C ILE A 48 -20.32 -16.26 -8.79
N LEU A 49 -19.79 -15.10 -8.41
CA LEU A 49 -18.36 -14.89 -8.21
C LEU A 49 -17.81 -15.78 -7.09
N ASN A 50 -18.44 -15.78 -5.91
CA ASN A 50 -18.01 -16.56 -4.75
C ASN A 50 -17.99 -18.07 -5.06
N ASN A 51 -18.90 -18.56 -5.92
CA ASN A 51 -18.93 -19.95 -6.34
C ASN A 51 -17.79 -20.32 -7.30
N GLU A 52 -17.36 -19.39 -8.15
CA GLU A 52 -16.34 -19.65 -9.17
C GLU A 52 -14.91 -19.34 -8.69
N ILE A 53 -14.73 -18.30 -7.88
CA ILE A 53 -13.41 -17.94 -7.34
C ILE A 53 -12.92 -19.03 -6.39
N SER A 54 -11.72 -19.52 -6.65
CA SER A 54 -11.03 -20.54 -5.86
C SER A 54 -9.79 -19.97 -5.18
N GLY A 55 -9.79 -20.02 -3.85
CA GLY A 55 -8.60 -19.72 -3.07
C GLY A 55 -7.52 -20.80 -3.16
N GLU A 56 -7.92 -22.05 -3.42
CA GLU A 56 -7.00 -23.17 -3.63
C GLU A 56 -6.18 -22.97 -4.91
N LEU A 57 -6.82 -22.60 -6.01
CA LEU A 57 -6.12 -22.31 -7.26
C LEU A 57 -5.18 -21.11 -7.11
N ALA A 58 -5.64 -20.03 -6.45
CA ALA A 58 -4.78 -18.89 -6.15
C ALA A 58 -3.56 -19.32 -5.32
N GLN A 59 -3.74 -20.18 -4.31
CA GLN A 59 -2.65 -20.73 -3.51
C GLN A 59 -1.67 -21.57 -4.35
N ASP A 60 -2.16 -22.36 -5.30
CA ASP A 60 -1.30 -23.11 -6.22
C ASP A 60 -0.51 -22.20 -7.16
N TYR A 61 -1.13 -21.11 -7.65
CA TYR A 61 -0.42 -20.11 -8.46
C TYR A 61 0.70 -19.42 -7.65
N ILE A 62 0.48 -19.15 -6.36
CA ILE A 62 1.55 -18.64 -5.47
C ILE A 62 2.71 -19.63 -5.43
N ARG A 63 2.43 -20.93 -5.24
CA ARG A 63 3.47 -21.97 -5.24
C ARG A 63 4.22 -22.04 -6.55
N ASP A 64 3.56 -21.78 -7.68
CA ASP A 64 4.21 -21.77 -9.00
C ASP A 64 5.08 -20.53 -9.21
N ILE A 65 4.59 -19.34 -8.86
CA ILE A 65 5.32 -18.08 -8.99
C ILE A 65 6.52 -18.03 -8.01
N ALA A 66 6.33 -18.47 -6.76
CA ALA A 66 7.35 -18.43 -5.70
C ALA A 66 8.52 -19.42 -5.92
N ARG A 67 8.48 -20.26 -6.95
CA ARG A 67 9.62 -21.12 -7.35
C ARG A 67 10.79 -20.30 -7.88
N TYR A 68 10.50 -19.14 -8.47
CA TYR A 68 11.49 -18.30 -9.15
C TYR A 68 12.08 -17.25 -8.22
N HIS A 69 13.38 -16.98 -8.37
CA HIS A 69 14.02 -15.79 -7.78
C HIS A 69 13.81 -14.61 -8.72
N ARG A 70 12.67 -13.95 -8.56
CA ARG A 70 12.08 -13.01 -9.51
C ARG A 70 12.48 -11.56 -9.24
N LEU A 71 13.78 -11.27 -9.07
CA LEU A 71 14.27 -9.90 -8.87
C LEU A 71 14.06 -9.04 -10.12
N GLN A 72 13.82 -7.74 -9.95
CA GLN A 72 13.68 -6.81 -11.06
C GLN A 72 15.00 -6.10 -11.42
N PRO A 73 15.47 -6.15 -12.68
CA PRO A 73 15.24 -7.19 -13.68
C PRO A 73 16.11 -8.44 -13.41
N SER A 74 15.70 -9.63 -13.88
CA SER A 74 16.51 -10.86 -13.81
C SER A 74 15.95 -11.95 -14.72
N ARG A 75 16.75 -13.01 -14.98
CA ARG A 75 16.29 -14.21 -15.69
C ARG A 75 15.15 -14.91 -14.95
N GLY A 76 15.22 -14.96 -13.62
CA GLY A 76 14.17 -15.57 -12.79
C GLY A 76 12.85 -14.81 -12.90
N TYR A 77 12.89 -13.48 -13.04
CA TYR A 77 11.70 -12.69 -13.35
C TYR A 77 11.12 -13.05 -14.72
N SER A 78 11.95 -13.15 -15.76
CA SER A 78 11.49 -13.53 -17.10
C SER A 78 10.81 -14.89 -17.15
N GLN A 79 11.32 -15.86 -16.38
CA GLN A 79 10.69 -17.17 -16.26
C GLN A 79 9.31 -17.08 -15.60
N ALA A 80 9.17 -16.29 -14.53
CA ALA A 80 7.88 -16.05 -13.89
C ALA A 80 6.91 -15.32 -14.84
N ALA A 81 7.37 -14.29 -15.56
CA ALA A 81 6.57 -13.55 -16.52
C ALA A 81 6.06 -14.44 -17.66
N GLN A 82 6.93 -15.31 -18.19
CA GLN A 82 6.55 -16.30 -19.20
C GLN A 82 5.47 -17.26 -18.67
N TRP A 83 5.65 -17.78 -17.46
CA TRP A 83 4.67 -18.68 -16.85
C TRP A 83 3.30 -18.01 -16.64
N VAL A 84 3.30 -16.77 -16.12
CA VAL A 84 2.06 -15.97 -15.94
C VAL A 84 1.39 -15.71 -17.28
N ALA A 85 2.14 -15.33 -18.31
CA ALA A 85 1.61 -15.09 -19.66
C ALA A 85 1.00 -16.37 -20.27
N GLU A 86 1.64 -17.52 -20.10
CA GLU A 86 1.10 -18.81 -20.55
C GLU A 86 -0.18 -19.19 -19.81
N LYS A 87 -0.24 -18.94 -18.49
CA LYS A 87 -1.45 -19.16 -17.71
C LYS A 87 -2.60 -18.25 -18.13
N ALA A 88 -2.34 -16.96 -18.27
CA ALA A 88 -3.31 -15.99 -18.79
C ALA A 88 -3.87 -16.41 -20.16
N LYS A 89 -3.00 -16.86 -21.09
CA LYS A 89 -3.43 -17.41 -22.39
C LYS A 89 -4.29 -18.66 -22.24
N SER A 90 -3.90 -19.57 -21.35
CA SER A 90 -4.65 -20.82 -21.11
C SER A 90 -6.06 -20.58 -20.55
N PHE A 91 -6.27 -19.45 -19.88
CA PHE A 91 -7.59 -19.05 -19.40
C PHE A 91 -8.46 -18.40 -20.48
N GLY A 92 -7.91 -18.07 -21.65
CA GLY A 92 -8.62 -17.39 -22.73
C GLY A 92 -8.61 -15.86 -22.63
N LEU A 93 -7.68 -15.27 -21.86
CA LEU A 93 -7.48 -13.82 -21.89
C LEU A 93 -6.96 -13.37 -23.25
N SER A 94 -7.32 -12.15 -23.66
CA SER A 94 -6.94 -11.53 -24.93
C SER A 94 -5.66 -10.70 -24.78
N ASP A 95 -5.05 -10.34 -25.90
CA ASP A 95 -3.87 -9.46 -25.99
C ASP A 95 -2.72 -9.82 -25.04
N VAL A 96 -2.54 -11.12 -24.76
CA VAL A 96 -1.54 -11.56 -23.78
C VAL A 96 -0.13 -11.43 -24.35
N GLN A 97 0.62 -10.46 -23.82
CA GLN A 97 1.96 -10.13 -24.27
C GLN A 97 2.91 -9.84 -23.12
N ILE A 98 4.21 -10.04 -23.38
CA ILE A 98 5.29 -9.58 -22.51
C ILE A 98 5.90 -8.35 -23.19
N GLU A 99 5.63 -7.17 -22.62
CA GLU A 99 6.20 -5.92 -23.08
C GLU A 99 7.57 -5.69 -22.46
N ARG A 100 8.54 -5.27 -23.27
CA ARG A 100 9.94 -5.12 -22.87
C ARG A 100 10.39 -3.68 -22.88
N TYR A 101 10.93 -3.24 -21.76
CA TYR A 101 11.41 -1.88 -21.54
C TYR A 101 12.91 -1.93 -21.21
N PRO A 102 13.79 -1.30 -22.01
CA PRO A 102 15.23 -1.33 -21.75
C PRO A 102 15.58 -0.97 -20.30
N ALA A 103 16.43 -1.78 -19.68
CA ALA A 103 16.89 -1.63 -18.31
C ALA A 103 18.42 -1.81 -18.25
N ASP A 104 19.15 -0.72 -18.45
CA ASP A 104 20.59 -0.69 -18.72
C ASP A 104 21.37 0.24 -17.76
N GLY A 105 20.68 0.85 -16.79
CA GLY A 105 21.30 1.84 -15.90
C GLY A 105 21.37 3.26 -16.45
N GLN A 106 20.98 3.46 -17.72
CA GLN A 106 21.12 4.73 -18.44
C GLN A 106 19.80 5.24 -18.99
N THR A 107 18.88 4.35 -19.32
CA THR A 107 17.52 4.65 -19.78
C THR A 107 16.70 5.21 -18.63
N PHE A 108 15.96 6.28 -18.90
CA PHE A 108 15.01 6.90 -17.95
C PHE A 108 13.58 6.77 -18.46
N TYR A 109 12.67 6.48 -17.53
CA TYR A 109 11.24 6.67 -17.72
C TYR A 109 10.79 7.83 -16.84
N PHE A 110 10.56 8.99 -17.46
CA PHE A 110 10.41 10.27 -16.76
C PHE A 110 11.60 10.54 -15.83
N MET A 111 11.39 10.53 -14.51
CA MET A 111 12.43 10.76 -13.49
C MET A 111 13.07 9.47 -12.96
N TYR A 112 12.68 8.30 -13.47
CA TYR A 112 13.10 7.01 -12.91
C TYR A 112 14.20 6.38 -13.75
N PRO A 113 15.45 6.32 -13.24
CA PRO A 113 16.50 5.57 -13.91
C PRO A 113 16.20 4.07 -13.85
N THR A 114 16.49 3.39 -14.94
CA THR A 114 16.41 1.93 -14.97
C THR A 114 17.60 1.30 -14.25
N SER A 115 17.46 0.08 -13.77
CA SER A 115 18.54 -0.69 -13.16
C SER A 115 18.87 -1.90 -14.04
N PRO A 116 20.15 -2.21 -14.30
CA PRO A 116 20.53 -3.43 -15.00
C PRO A 116 20.14 -4.68 -14.20
N ALA A 117 20.08 -5.83 -14.87
CA ALA A 117 19.82 -7.09 -14.19
C ALA A 117 21.00 -7.49 -13.29
N TRP A 118 20.70 -8.18 -12.20
CA TRP A 118 21.69 -8.88 -11.39
C TRP A 118 21.29 -10.35 -11.29
N ASP A 119 22.02 -11.20 -12.01
CA ASP A 119 21.79 -12.64 -12.07
C ASP A 119 22.90 -13.38 -11.32
N VAL A 120 22.52 -14.42 -10.56
CA VAL A 120 23.45 -15.25 -9.79
C VAL A 120 23.38 -16.67 -10.33
N GLU A 121 24.53 -17.21 -10.77
CA GLU A 121 24.66 -18.61 -11.15
C GLU A 121 24.90 -19.48 -9.91
N MET A 122 25.80 -19.03 -9.04
CA MET A 122 26.06 -19.68 -7.75
C MET A 122 26.63 -18.68 -6.75
N ALA A 123 26.34 -18.87 -5.48
CA ALA A 123 27.06 -18.22 -4.40
C ALA A 123 27.08 -19.12 -3.17
N GLU A 124 28.23 -19.22 -2.50
CA GLU A 124 28.41 -20.00 -1.30
C GLU A 124 29.35 -19.31 -0.33
N LEU A 125 29.05 -19.46 0.95
CA LEU A 125 29.90 -19.01 2.05
C LEU A 125 30.19 -20.20 2.98
N TRP A 126 31.47 -20.48 3.17
CA TRP A 126 31.96 -21.58 4.00
C TRP A 126 32.92 -21.04 5.05
N ILE A 127 32.93 -21.62 6.24
CA ILE A 127 34.11 -21.61 7.11
C ILE A 127 35.08 -22.65 6.54
N THR A 128 36.35 -22.28 6.40
CA THR A 128 37.44 -23.21 6.00
C THR A 128 38.32 -23.60 7.17
N LYS A 129 38.45 -22.72 8.18
CA LYS A 129 39.23 -22.96 9.40
C LYS A 129 38.47 -22.40 10.61
N PRO A 130 38.53 -23.07 11.79
CA PRO A 130 39.32 -24.27 12.07
C PRO A 130 38.71 -25.59 11.61
N GLN A 131 37.41 -25.61 11.30
CA GLN A 131 36.69 -26.77 10.79
C GLN A 131 35.84 -26.33 9.59
N GLU A 132 35.81 -27.14 8.54
CA GLU A 132 35.00 -26.85 7.36
C GLU A 132 33.51 -26.94 7.68
N GLU A 133 32.76 -25.87 7.41
CA GLU A 133 31.33 -25.75 7.70
C GLU A 133 30.66 -24.84 6.66
N LYS A 134 29.58 -25.28 6.03
CA LYS A 134 28.80 -24.42 5.13
C LYS A 134 27.92 -23.47 5.94
N LEU A 135 28.06 -22.17 5.72
CA LEU A 135 27.25 -21.15 6.39
C LEU A 135 25.93 -20.91 5.65
N THR A 136 26.00 -20.65 4.34
CA THR A 136 24.84 -20.43 3.47
C THR A 136 25.19 -20.62 1.98
N SER A 137 24.16 -20.77 1.14
CA SER A 137 24.30 -20.79 -0.31
C SER A 137 23.08 -20.17 -1.02
N TYR A 138 23.30 -19.62 -2.21
CA TYR A 138 22.24 -19.10 -3.08
C TYR A 138 21.24 -20.20 -3.46
N ALA A 139 21.72 -21.42 -3.70
CA ALA A 139 20.88 -22.55 -4.11
C ALA A 139 19.85 -22.94 -3.03
N GLU A 140 20.20 -22.78 -1.76
CA GLU A 140 19.33 -23.09 -0.62
C GLU A 140 18.44 -21.91 -0.25
N ILE A 141 19.04 -20.72 -0.09
CA ILE A 141 18.36 -19.50 0.37
C ILE A 141 18.84 -18.33 -0.50
N PRO A 142 18.21 -18.07 -1.65
CA PRO A 142 18.64 -17.01 -2.57
C PRO A 142 18.74 -15.63 -1.93
N VAL A 143 17.84 -15.33 -0.98
CA VAL A 143 17.79 -14.06 -0.25
C VAL A 143 19.02 -13.85 0.67
N SER A 144 19.80 -14.90 0.95
CA SER A 144 21.03 -14.81 1.73
C SER A 144 22.19 -14.13 1.01
N VAL A 145 22.06 -13.88 -0.30
CA VAL A 145 23.08 -13.18 -1.10
C VAL A 145 22.60 -11.76 -1.36
N ALA A 146 23.48 -10.79 -1.12
CA ALA A 146 23.14 -9.40 -1.34
C ALA A 146 23.07 -9.04 -2.82
N ILE A 147 22.01 -8.34 -3.22
CA ILE A 147 21.90 -7.74 -4.55
C ILE A 147 23.14 -6.87 -4.80
N ASN A 148 23.67 -6.95 -6.02
CA ASN A 148 24.91 -6.32 -6.48
C ASN A 148 26.21 -6.96 -5.98
N SER A 149 26.17 -8.12 -5.31
CA SER A 149 27.39 -8.89 -5.04
C SER A 149 28.11 -9.21 -6.34
N ARG A 150 29.43 -8.99 -6.35
CA ARG A 150 30.30 -9.23 -7.51
C ARG A 150 30.90 -10.63 -7.48
N SER A 151 31.22 -11.15 -8.66
CA SER A 151 31.91 -12.43 -8.78
C SER A 151 33.24 -12.42 -8.04
N CYS A 152 33.51 -13.47 -7.27
CA CYS A 152 34.73 -13.59 -6.49
C CYS A 152 35.03 -15.05 -6.12
N GLU A 153 36.30 -15.33 -5.84
CA GLU A 153 36.73 -16.49 -5.07
C GLU A 153 37.76 -15.98 -4.04
N VAL A 154 37.30 -15.81 -2.81
CA VAL A 154 38.07 -15.19 -1.72
C VAL A 154 38.08 -16.13 -0.53
N GLU A 155 39.26 -16.37 0.03
CA GLU A 155 39.43 -16.97 1.36
C GLU A 155 40.18 -15.99 2.26
N ALA A 156 39.57 -15.58 3.36
CA ALA A 156 40.15 -14.60 4.28
C ALA A 156 39.63 -14.76 5.72
N GLU A 157 40.31 -14.12 6.67
CA GLU A 157 39.89 -14.09 8.07
C GLU A 157 38.54 -13.35 8.21
N LEU A 158 37.63 -13.89 9.02
CA LEU A 158 36.36 -13.27 9.38
C LEU A 158 36.50 -12.48 10.67
N ILE A 159 36.09 -11.22 10.65
CA ILE A 159 36.25 -10.30 11.79
C ILE A 159 34.92 -9.67 12.15
N TYR A 160 34.56 -9.72 13.44
CA TYR A 160 33.37 -9.04 13.95
C TYR A 160 33.68 -7.58 14.32
N VAL A 161 32.85 -6.66 13.84
CA VAL A 161 33.04 -5.20 14.05
C VAL A 161 31.91 -4.55 14.84
N GLY A 162 31.05 -5.32 15.53
CA GLY A 162 29.87 -4.73 16.16
C GLY A 162 28.78 -4.43 15.14
N GLU A 163 28.14 -3.25 15.25
CA GLU A 163 27.17 -2.81 14.25
C GLU A 163 27.82 -2.49 12.91
N GLY A 164 29.07 -2.00 12.91
CA GLY A 164 29.81 -1.64 11.70
C GLY A 164 29.27 -0.40 10.99
N THR A 165 28.43 0.40 11.65
CA THR A 165 27.75 1.57 11.09
C THR A 165 28.46 2.88 11.45
N SER A 166 29.46 2.84 12.32
CA SER A 166 30.27 3.99 12.74
C SER A 166 31.75 3.77 12.44
N PRO A 167 32.54 4.80 12.07
CA PRO A 167 33.99 4.67 11.98
C PRO A 167 34.66 4.17 13.27
N LEU A 168 34.06 4.43 14.43
CA LEU A 168 34.53 3.96 15.74
C LEU A 168 34.57 2.42 15.86
N ASP A 169 33.68 1.74 15.13
CA ASP A 169 33.59 0.29 15.09
C ASP A 169 34.85 -0.37 14.49
N TYR A 170 35.65 0.40 13.77
CA TYR A 170 36.83 -0.06 13.02
C TYR A 170 38.15 0.40 13.65
N GLU A 171 38.15 1.30 14.64
CA GLU A 171 39.40 1.90 15.18
C GLU A 171 40.36 0.88 15.81
N LYS A 172 39.81 -0.19 16.40
CA LYS A 172 40.59 -1.20 17.14
C LYS A 172 40.70 -2.52 16.38
N VAL A 173 40.27 -2.54 15.11
CA VAL A 173 40.08 -3.77 14.36
C VAL A 173 40.60 -3.58 12.93
N GLU A 174 41.65 -4.33 12.58
CA GLU A 174 42.19 -4.33 11.22
C GLU A 174 41.29 -5.18 10.31
N VAL A 175 40.67 -4.55 9.30
CA VAL A 175 39.72 -5.18 8.36
C VAL A 175 40.20 -5.22 6.92
N LYS A 176 41.31 -4.55 6.59
CA LYS A 176 41.81 -4.51 5.22
C LYS A 176 42.18 -5.92 4.74
N GLY A 177 41.63 -6.34 3.60
CA GLY A 177 41.85 -7.68 3.05
C GLY A 177 41.13 -8.80 3.80
N LYS A 178 40.17 -8.48 4.68
CA LYS A 178 39.39 -9.44 5.47
C LYS A 178 37.91 -9.44 5.10
N VAL A 179 37.15 -10.39 5.66
CA VAL A 179 35.69 -10.39 5.58
C VAL A 179 35.11 -9.88 6.90
N VAL A 180 34.13 -9.00 6.83
CA VAL A 180 33.52 -8.38 8.02
C VAL A 180 32.21 -9.08 8.37
N LEU A 181 32.03 -9.46 9.64
CA LEU A 181 30.74 -9.81 10.25
C LEU A 181 30.20 -8.60 11.02
N ALA A 182 28.94 -8.22 10.79
CA ALA A 182 28.31 -7.09 11.47
C ALA A 182 26.84 -7.34 11.82
N SER A 183 26.33 -6.67 12.86
CA SER A 183 24.90 -6.69 13.23
C SER A 183 24.08 -5.54 12.61
N GLY A 184 24.75 -4.56 12.01
CA GLY A 184 24.10 -3.41 11.38
C GLY A 184 23.63 -3.67 9.93
N PRO A 185 22.85 -2.73 9.36
CA PRO A 185 22.38 -2.81 7.99
C PRO A 185 23.52 -2.87 6.97
N MET A 186 23.44 -3.81 6.02
CA MET A 186 24.54 -4.11 5.09
C MET A 186 25.02 -2.90 4.29
N ASP A 187 24.12 -2.06 3.77
CA ASP A 187 24.51 -0.88 2.98
C ASP A 187 25.41 0.07 3.79
N SER A 188 25.05 0.34 5.05
CA SER A 188 25.84 1.19 5.95
C SER A 188 27.19 0.55 6.28
N VAL A 189 27.19 -0.74 6.60
CA VAL A 189 28.41 -1.50 6.90
C VAL A 189 29.36 -1.50 5.71
N ALA A 190 28.85 -1.81 4.52
CA ALA A 190 29.67 -1.91 3.32
C ALA A 190 30.29 -0.57 2.93
N SER A 191 29.57 0.54 3.09
CA SER A 191 30.09 1.89 2.83
C SER A 191 31.32 2.26 3.68
N LEU A 192 31.46 1.65 4.86
CA LEU A 192 32.62 1.85 5.74
C LEU A 192 33.64 0.71 5.55
N ALA A 193 33.22 -0.52 5.83
CA ALA A 193 34.09 -1.70 5.80
C ALA A 193 34.81 -1.86 4.46
N VAL A 194 34.06 -1.79 3.35
CA VAL A 194 34.61 -2.01 2.01
C VAL A 194 35.23 -0.72 1.48
N ASP A 195 34.42 0.33 1.32
CA ASP A 195 34.86 1.53 0.57
C ASP A 195 35.90 2.38 1.33
N ARG A 196 35.88 2.40 2.67
CA ARG A 196 36.80 3.21 3.47
C ARG A 196 37.94 2.39 4.07
N PHE A 197 37.65 1.20 4.57
CA PHE A 197 38.62 0.39 5.33
C PHE A 197 39.16 -0.83 4.56
N GLY A 198 38.69 -1.11 3.35
CA GLY A 198 39.29 -2.08 2.43
C GLY A 198 39.00 -3.55 2.75
N ALA A 199 37.88 -3.86 3.40
CA ALA A 199 37.37 -5.22 3.52
C ALA A 199 36.97 -5.80 2.15
N LEU A 200 37.09 -7.12 1.99
CA LEU A 200 36.79 -7.83 0.74
C LEU A 200 35.29 -8.14 0.57
N GLY A 201 34.54 -8.20 1.67
CA GLY A 201 33.12 -8.52 1.66
C GLY A 201 32.48 -8.40 3.04
N VAL A 202 31.16 -8.41 3.06
CA VAL A 202 30.35 -8.20 4.27
C VAL A 202 29.42 -9.39 4.51
N VAL A 203 29.38 -9.85 5.76
CA VAL A 203 28.40 -10.79 6.28
C VAL A 203 27.58 -10.06 7.33
N THR A 204 26.26 -10.05 7.21
CA THR A 204 25.38 -9.44 8.21
C THR A 204 24.48 -10.46 8.90
N ILE A 205 24.12 -10.14 10.14
CA ILE A 205 23.14 -10.87 10.96
C ILE A 205 21.92 -9.98 11.27
N ASN A 206 21.81 -8.85 10.55
CA ASN A 206 20.74 -7.88 10.70
C ASN A 206 19.41 -8.45 10.19
N MET A 207 18.52 -8.74 11.12
CA MET A 207 17.25 -9.39 10.82
C MET A 207 16.13 -8.82 11.69
N ARG A 208 15.00 -8.52 11.04
CA ARG A 208 13.79 -7.99 11.70
C ARG A 208 13.03 -9.13 12.35
N PHE A 209 12.48 -8.93 13.54
CA PHE A 209 11.77 -9.98 14.29
C PHE A 209 12.65 -11.20 14.61
N ALA A 210 13.93 -10.96 14.90
CA ALA A 210 14.92 -11.98 15.23
C ALA A 210 14.56 -12.85 16.43
N ASP A 211 13.85 -12.30 17.40
CA ASP A 211 13.40 -13.03 18.58
C ASP A 211 12.30 -14.06 18.23
N ASP A 212 11.41 -13.71 17.30
CA ASP A 212 10.27 -14.54 16.90
C ASP A 212 10.65 -15.54 15.79
N GLU A 213 11.50 -15.12 14.85
CA GLU A 213 11.80 -15.84 13.62
C GLU A 213 13.32 -15.99 13.38
N PRO A 214 14.10 -16.53 14.35
CA PRO A 214 15.57 -16.48 14.36
C PRO A 214 16.27 -17.25 13.23
N ASP A 215 15.53 -18.05 12.45
CA ASP A 215 16.05 -18.82 11.32
C ASP A 215 15.86 -18.13 9.96
N ASN A 216 15.07 -17.05 9.91
CA ASN A 216 14.87 -16.34 8.65
C ASN A 216 16.08 -15.45 8.31
N VAL A 217 16.26 -15.21 7.01
CA VAL A 217 17.27 -14.32 6.46
C VAL A 217 16.55 -13.18 5.74
N SER A 218 16.92 -11.94 6.04
CA SER A 218 16.37 -10.75 5.40
C SER A 218 16.92 -10.55 4.00
N THR A 219 16.17 -9.84 3.15
CA THR A 219 16.69 -9.32 1.89
C THR A 219 17.83 -8.35 2.10
N LEU A 220 18.83 -8.39 1.22
CA LEU A 220 20.06 -7.63 1.34
C LEU A 220 20.39 -6.93 0.04
N ARG A 221 20.99 -5.75 0.17
CA ARG A 221 21.55 -5.00 -0.95
C ARG A 221 22.95 -4.53 -0.56
N LEU A 222 23.82 -4.51 -1.55
CA LEU A 222 25.17 -3.99 -1.46
C LEU A 222 25.26 -2.72 -2.31
N ARG A 223 25.53 -1.58 -1.67
CA ARG A 223 25.80 -0.30 -2.33
C ARG A 223 27.22 0.17 -2.00
N THR A 224 28.18 -0.31 -2.78
CA THR A 224 29.59 0.06 -2.66
C THR A 224 30.14 0.62 -3.97
N LYS A 225 31.14 1.50 -3.86
CA LYS A 225 31.93 1.95 -5.02
C LYS A 225 32.93 0.88 -5.45
N THR A 226 33.46 0.15 -4.48
CA THR A 226 34.43 -0.92 -4.68
C THR A 226 33.71 -2.25 -4.89
N PRO A 227 34.10 -3.05 -5.90
CA PRO A 227 33.58 -4.41 -6.07
C PRO A 227 33.76 -5.26 -4.81
N ALA A 228 32.66 -5.81 -4.29
CA ALA A 228 32.64 -6.69 -3.13
C ALA A 228 31.49 -7.68 -3.20
N PHE A 229 31.45 -8.61 -2.26
CA PHE A 229 30.34 -9.56 -2.06
C PHE A 229 29.66 -9.34 -0.71
N GLY A 230 28.39 -9.72 -0.63
CA GLY A 230 27.59 -9.63 0.59
C GLY A 230 26.79 -10.90 0.86
N PHE A 231 26.82 -11.39 2.10
CA PHE A 231 25.95 -12.47 2.57
C PHE A 231 25.18 -12.06 3.84
N GLY A 232 24.01 -12.63 4.03
CA GLY A 232 23.29 -12.59 5.30
C GLY A 232 23.17 -13.98 5.87
N LEU A 233 23.23 -14.07 7.19
CA LEU A 233 22.96 -15.30 7.93
C LEU A 233 21.67 -15.14 8.70
N SER A 234 21.04 -16.27 9.03
CA SER A 234 19.95 -16.24 10.01
C SER A 234 20.46 -15.72 11.33
N HIS A 235 19.60 -15.09 12.11
CA HIS A 235 20.01 -14.51 13.40
C HIS A 235 20.65 -15.57 14.31
N ARG A 236 20.06 -16.78 14.39
CA ARG A 236 20.60 -17.87 15.21
C ARG A 236 22.02 -18.29 14.80
N ARG A 237 22.24 -18.51 13.50
CA ARG A 237 23.55 -18.92 12.98
C ARG A 237 24.57 -17.79 13.11
N GLY A 238 24.13 -16.57 12.85
CA GLY A 238 24.90 -15.35 12.99
C GLY A 238 25.41 -15.11 14.41
N GLU A 239 24.53 -15.20 15.41
CA GLU A 239 24.89 -15.05 16.83
C GLU A 239 25.81 -16.19 17.32
N ALA A 240 25.59 -17.42 16.86
CA ALA A 240 26.51 -18.53 17.16
C ALA A 240 27.92 -18.27 16.61
N LEU A 241 28.02 -17.76 15.37
CA LEU A 241 29.30 -17.40 14.73
C LEU A 241 29.97 -16.21 15.42
N LYS A 242 29.21 -15.17 15.76
CA LYS A 242 29.66 -14.02 16.53
C LYS A 242 30.20 -14.44 17.90
N ALA A 243 29.51 -15.31 18.63
CA ALA A 243 29.95 -15.81 19.93
C ALA A 243 31.29 -16.55 19.85
N ARG A 244 31.56 -17.27 18.75
CA ARG A 244 32.87 -17.89 18.50
C ARG A 244 33.98 -16.85 18.33
N LEU A 245 33.76 -15.85 17.48
CA LEU A 245 34.71 -14.75 17.27
C LEU A 245 35.01 -13.98 18.56
N LEU A 246 33.99 -13.69 19.38
CA LEU A 246 34.14 -12.98 20.65
C LEU A 246 34.93 -13.79 21.71
N ARG A 247 35.00 -15.11 21.59
CA ARG A 247 35.88 -15.96 22.42
C ARG A 247 37.33 -16.00 21.93
N GLY A 248 37.65 -15.26 20.86
CA GLY A 248 38.99 -15.23 20.27
C GLY A 248 39.28 -16.37 19.29
N GLU A 249 38.26 -17.13 18.85
CA GLU A 249 38.43 -18.14 17.82
C GLU A 249 38.79 -17.47 16.48
N LYS A 250 39.89 -17.90 15.85
CA LYS A 250 40.27 -17.42 14.52
C LYS A 250 39.54 -18.21 13.45
N ILE A 251 38.62 -17.55 12.77
CA ILE A 251 37.78 -18.14 11.73
C ILE A 251 38.19 -17.60 10.37
N PHE A 252 38.38 -18.51 9.41
CA PHE A 252 38.58 -18.16 8.01
C PHE A 252 37.35 -18.57 7.22
N VAL A 253 36.90 -17.70 6.33
CA VAL A 253 35.77 -17.97 5.45
C VAL A 253 36.20 -17.95 3.99
N ARG A 254 35.60 -18.84 3.20
CA ARG A 254 35.68 -18.85 1.75
C ARG A 254 34.34 -18.44 1.15
N ALA A 255 34.35 -17.34 0.42
CA ALA A 255 33.24 -16.87 -0.38
C ALA A 255 33.51 -17.17 -1.85
N ARG A 256 32.59 -17.90 -2.48
CA ARG A 256 32.57 -18.13 -3.93
C ARG A 256 31.30 -17.54 -4.47
N VAL A 257 31.40 -16.58 -5.39
CA VAL A 257 30.26 -15.93 -6.03
C VAL A 257 30.50 -15.92 -7.53
N LYS A 258 29.52 -16.38 -8.29
CA LYS A 258 29.41 -16.17 -9.73
C LYS A 258 28.10 -15.43 -10.00
N ALA A 259 28.23 -14.12 -10.20
CA ALA A 259 27.13 -13.22 -10.46
C ALA A 259 27.51 -12.22 -11.56
N GLU A 260 26.52 -11.84 -12.35
CA GLU A 260 26.65 -10.95 -13.50
C GLU A 260 25.74 -9.74 -13.32
N ILE A 261 26.24 -8.55 -13.69
CA ILE A 261 25.40 -7.38 -13.90
C ILE A 261 25.45 -7.02 -15.37
N SER A 262 24.31 -7.07 -16.04
CA SER A 262 24.21 -6.87 -17.48
C SER A 262 22.96 -6.05 -17.84
N PRO A 263 23.00 -5.24 -18.93
CA PRO A 263 21.79 -4.67 -19.50
C PRO A 263 20.72 -5.72 -19.75
N TYR A 264 19.47 -5.39 -19.46
CA TYR A 264 18.34 -6.29 -19.61
C TYR A 264 17.06 -5.50 -19.93
N TYR A 265 15.89 -6.06 -19.61
CA TYR A 265 14.60 -5.43 -19.78
C TYR A 265 13.76 -5.55 -18.50
N TYR A 266 13.04 -4.49 -18.15
CA TYR A 266 11.81 -4.65 -17.37
C TYR A 266 10.77 -5.29 -18.28
N GLU A 267 10.12 -6.34 -17.78
CA GLU A 267 9.15 -7.12 -18.55
C GLU A 267 7.79 -7.02 -17.88
N ASN A 268 6.80 -6.44 -18.55
CA ASN A 268 5.43 -6.41 -18.04
C ASN A 268 4.61 -7.48 -18.76
N VAL A 269 3.92 -8.34 -18.02
CA VAL A 269 2.87 -9.17 -18.62
C VAL A 269 1.60 -8.34 -18.67
N VAL A 270 1.04 -8.21 -19.87
CA VAL A 270 -0.19 -7.48 -20.13
C VAL A 270 -1.20 -8.45 -20.71
N ALA A 271 -2.45 -8.39 -20.24
CA ALA A 271 -3.57 -9.14 -20.79
C ALA A 271 -4.86 -8.33 -20.70
N THR A 272 -5.87 -8.67 -21.50
CA THR A 272 -7.15 -7.97 -21.53
C THR A 272 -8.34 -8.93 -21.54
N ILE A 273 -9.48 -8.44 -21.05
CA ILE A 273 -10.81 -8.88 -21.46
C ILE A 273 -11.42 -7.71 -22.24
N PRO A 274 -11.64 -7.84 -23.56
CA PRO A 274 -12.04 -6.72 -24.40
C PRO A 274 -13.47 -6.26 -24.09
N GLY A 275 -13.65 -4.94 -24.04
CA GLY A 275 -14.96 -4.31 -23.86
C GLY A 275 -15.85 -4.38 -25.11
N THR A 276 -17.17 -4.36 -24.91
CA THR A 276 -18.15 -4.42 -26.01
C THR A 276 -18.54 -3.04 -26.54
N GLU A 277 -18.91 -2.10 -25.67
CA GLU A 277 -19.57 -0.83 -26.02
C GLU A 277 -18.71 0.41 -25.72
N LEU A 278 -18.07 0.46 -24.55
CA LEU A 278 -17.27 1.59 -24.08
C LEU A 278 -15.78 1.29 -24.29
N ARG A 279 -15.40 1.05 -25.54
CA ARG A 279 -14.04 0.58 -25.91
C ARG A 279 -12.95 1.62 -25.72
N ASP A 280 -13.32 2.89 -25.58
CA ASP A 280 -12.41 4.00 -25.28
C ASP A 280 -12.21 4.20 -23.77
N GLU A 281 -12.70 3.26 -22.95
CA GLU A 281 -12.54 3.28 -21.50
C GLU A 281 -11.98 1.94 -21.01
N GLU A 282 -11.08 2.01 -20.02
CA GLU A 282 -10.40 0.83 -19.47
C GLU A 282 -10.40 0.82 -17.94
N ILE A 283 -10.51 -0.38 -17.37
CA ILE A 283 -10.32 -0.65 -15.95
C ILE A 283 -9.00 -1.38 -15.77
N LEU A 284 -8.14 -0.89 -14.88
CA LEU A 284 -6.82 -1.45 -14.66
C LEU A 284 -6.77 -2.29 -13.38
N LEU A 285 -6.28 -3.51 -13.49
CA LEU A 285 -5.92 -4.37 -12.36
C LEU A 285 -4.41 -4.59 -12.39
N THR A 286 -3.74 -4.30 -11.28
CA THR A 286 -2.28 -4.43 -11.20
C THR A 286 -1.84 -5.20 -9.95
N ALA A 287 -0.76 -5.95 -10.10
CA ALA A 287 0.01 -6.54 -9.02
C ALA A 287 1.45 -6.72 -9.50
N HIS A 288 2.43 -6.49 -8.64
CA HIS A 288 3.81 -6.71 -9.06
C HIS A 288 4.18 -8.20 -8.99
N LEU A 289 4.97 -8.61 -9.99
CA LEU A 289 5.49 -9.96 -10.16
C LEU A 289 6.95 -10.08 -9.74
N CYS A 290 7.61 -9.01 -9.32
CA CYS A 290 8.98 -9.08 -8.81
C CYS A 290 9.04 -9.36 -7.31
N HIS A 291 10.03 -10.11 -6.85
CA HIS A 291 10.48 -10.26 -5.47
C HIS A 291 11.63 -11.27 -5.37
N TYR A 292 12.29 -11.33 -4.22
CA TYR A 292 13.21 -12.41 -3.84
C TYR A 292 12.42 -13.71 -3.65
N LYS A 293 13.02 -14.84 -4.04
CA LYS A 293 12.52 -16.18 -3.66
C LYS A 293 12.57 -16.35 -2.13
N PRO A 294 11.48 -16.80 -1.47
CA PRO A 294 10.19 -17.24 -2.04
C PRO A 294 9.28 -16.10 -2.53
N GLY A 295 9.07 -15.05 -1.72
CA GLY A 295 8.19 -13.93 -2.09
C GLY A 295 6.74 -14.40 -2.29
N ALA A 296 6.18 -15.15 -1.35
CA ALA A 296 4.86 -15.71 -1.53
C ALA A 296 3.77 -14.67 -1.31
N ASN A 297 3.69 -14.08 -0.12
CA ASN A 297 2.77 -13.01 0.13
C ASN A 297 3.20 -11.76 -0.66
N ASP A 298 4.49 -11.42 -0.65
CA ASP A 298 5.05 -10.28 -1.36
C ASP A 298 5.77 -10.70 -2.66
N ASN A 299 5.25 -10.38 -3.84
CA ASN A 299 3.82 -10.27 -4.13
C ASN A 299 3.29 -11.36 -5.08
N ALA A 300 3.66 -12.62 -4.87
CA ALA A 300 3.04 -13.72 -5.62
C ALA A 300 1.54 -13.82 -5.31
N SER A 301 1.11 -13.41 -4.10
CA SER A 301 -0.30 -13.42 -3.70
C SER A 301 -1.18 -12.48 -4.53
N GLY A 302 -0.76 -11.23 -4.76
CA GLY A 302 -1.47 -10.29 -5.63
C GLY A 302 -1.48 -10.75 -7.08
N SER A 303 -0.32 -11.19 -7.58
CA SER A 303 -0.18 -11.74 -8.94
C SER A 303 -1.08 -12.97 -9.17
N ALA A 304 -1.18 -13.86 -8.19
CA ALA A 304 -2.05 -15.03 -8.21
C ALA A 304 -3.53 -14.66 -8.15
N CYS A 305 -3.91 -13.69 -7.32
CA CYS A 305 -5.29 -13.19 -7.28
C CYS A 305 -5.68 -12.56 -8.64
N LEU A 306 -4.78 -11.83 -9.28
CA LEU A 306 -5.00 -11.26 -10.62
C LEU A 306 -5.29 -12.36 -11.67
N LEU A 307 -4.51 -13.45 -11.66
CA LEU A 307 -4.74 -14.61 -12.53
C LEU A 307 -6.11 -15.26 -12.26
N GLU A 308 -6.46 -15.42 -10.98
CA GLU A 308 -7.71 -16.04 -10.57
C GLU A 308 -8.95 -15.18 -10.92
N ILE A 309 -8.83 -13.86 -10.79
CA ILE A 309 -9.85 -12.91 -11.25
C ILE A 309 -10.02 -13.03 -12.77
N GLY A 310 -8.93 -13.01 -13.54
CA GLY A 310 -8.96 -13.16 -14.99
C GLY A 310 -9.62 -14.47 -15.44
N ARG A 311 -9.22 -15.59 -14.84
CA ARG A 311 -9.81 -16.92 -15.06
C ARG A 311 -11.32 -16.93 -14.78
N THR A 312 -11.71 -16.41 -13.62
CA THR A 312 -13.09 -16.40 -13.16
C THR A 312 -13.96 -15.57 -14.10
N LEU A 313 -13.58 -14.33 -14.39
CA LEU A 313 -14.36 -13.44 -15.25
C LEU A 313 -14.52 -14.02 -16.65
N ARG A 314 -13.43 -14.49 -17.27
CA ARG A 314 -13.46 -15.11 -18.60
C ARG A 314 -14.41 -16.30 -18.66
N ARG A 315 -14.30 -17.22 -17.69
CA ARG A 315 -15.16 -18.41 -17.61
C ARG A 315 -16.64 -18.05 -17.42
N LEU A 316 -16.95 -17.12 -16.52
CA LEU A 316 -18.33 -16.70 -16.28
C LEU A 316 -18.96 -16.00 -17.49
N ILE A 317 -18.16 -15.26 -18.27
CA ILE A 317 -18.60 -14.66 -19.54
C ILE A 317 -18.86 -15.74 -20.59
N ASP A 318 -17.97 -16.73 -20.73
CA ASP A 318 -18.14 -17.85 -21.67
C ASP A 318 -19.38 -18.69 -21.38
N GLU A 319 -19.64 -18.94 -20.09
CA GLU A 319 -20.84 -19.63 -19.62
C GLU A 319 -22.10 -18.75 -19.61
N LYS A 320 -21.99 -17.47 -20.00
CA LYS A 320 -23.09 -16.49 -20.00
C LYS A 320 -23.77 -16.31 -18.64
N LYS A 321 -23.02 -16.48 -17.56
CA LYS A 321 -23.48 -16.24 -16.18
C LYS A 321 -23.37 -14.77 -15.78
N ILE A 322 -22.46 -14.04 -16.42
CA ILE A 322 -22.36 -12.58 -16.35
C ILE A 322 -22.29 -12.01 -17.77
N ASN A 323 -22.66 -10.75 -17.93
CA ASN A 323 -22.53 -10.08 -19.22
C ASN A 323 -21.05 -9.84 -19.56
N PRO A 324 -20.68 -9.84 -20.85
CA PRO A 324 -19.39 -9.30 -21.28
C PRO A 324 -19.25 -7.84 -20.81
N PRO A 325 -18.05 -7.41 -20.40
CA PRO A 325 -17.85 -6.06 -19.89
C PRO A 325 -18.03 -5.03 -21.01
N LYS A 326 -18.59 -3.86 -20.68
CA LYS A 326 -18.71 -2.76 -21.65
C LYS A 326 -17.37 -2.05 -21.86
N ARG A 327 -16.60 -1.87 -20.79
CA ARG A 327 -15.23 -1.33 -20.80
C ARG A 327 -14.21 -2.47 -20.91
N THR A 328 -13.05 -2.17 -21.46
CA THR A 328 -11.96 -3.17 -21.47
C THR A 328 -11.40 -3.32 -20.05
N ILE A 329 -11.18 -4.56 -19.62
CA ILE A 329 -10.47 -4.85 -18.36
C ILE A 329 -9.04 -5.21 -18.73
N ARG A 330 -8.05 -4.51 -18.18
CA ARG A 330 -6.63 -4.74 -18.41
C ARG A 330 -5.97 -5.25 -17.13
N PHE A 331 -5.19 -6.31 -17.28
CA PHE A 331 -4.40 -6.93 -16.24
C PHE A 331 -2.93 -6.61 -16.48
N LEU A 332 -2.25 -6.11 -15.47
CA LEU A 332 -0.83 -5.74 -15.49
C LEU A 332 -0.09 -6.51 -14.39
N TRP A 333 0.83 -7.39 -14.80
CA TRP A 333 1.84 -7.95 -13.90
C TRP A 333 3.17 -7.28 -14.20
N VAL A 334 3.68 -6.52 -13.25
CA VAL A 334 4.77 -5.56 -13.48
C VAL A 334 5.94 -5.81 -12.54
N PRO A 335 7.17 -5.39 -12.87
CA PRO A 335 8.17 -5.08 -11.87
C PRO A 335 7.67 -3.89 -11.03
N GLU A 336 7.59 -4.05 -9.71
CA GLU A 336 7.04 -3.07 -8.78
C GLU A 336 7.61 -1.67 -9.03
N MET A 337 6.69 -0.74 -9.30
CA MET A 337 6.85 0.67 -9.66
C MET A 337 7.66 0.94 -10.93
N SER A 338 8.76 0.22 -11.16
CA SER A 338 9.68 0.37 -12.28
C SER A 338 9.07 -0.07 -13.61
N GLY A 339 8.27 -1.14 -13.59
CA GLY A 339 7.43 -1.57 -14.70
C GLY A 339 6.24 -0.66 -14.92
N SER A 340 5.59 -0.24 -13.84
CA SER A 340 4.43 0.68 -13.90
C SER A 340 4.80 2.03 -14.52
N ILE A 341 5.91 2.64 -14.08
CA ILE A 341 6.36 3.93 -14.63
C ILE A 341 6.81 3.80 -16.10
N ALA A 342 7.44 2.67 -16.47
CA ALA A 342 7.82 2.40 -17.85
C ALA A 342 6.58 2.21 -18.75
N TRP A 343 5.56 1.49 -18.24
CA TRP A 343 4.30 1.30 -18.93
C TRP A 343 3.57 2.61 -19.18
N VAL A 344 3.38 3.42 -18.12
CA VAL A 344 2.73 4.74 -18.23
C VAL A 344 3.47 5.65 -19.23
N ALA A 345 4.80 5.58 -19.27
CA ALA A 345 5.60 6.36 -20.21
C ALA A 345 5.40 5.96 -21.67
N LYS A 346 5.05 4.70 -21.95
CA LYS A 346 4.86 4.15 -23.30
C LYS A 346 3.41 4.02 -23.73
N HIS A 347 2.47 4.10 -22.80
CA HIS A 347 1.02 3.91 -23.03
C HIS A 347 0.18 5.14 -22.62
N PRO A 348 0.48 6.36 -23.12
CA PRO A 348 -0.27 7.56 -22.75
C PRO A 348 -1.74 7.53 -23.22
N GLU A 349 -2.03 6.77 -24.29
CA GLU A 349 -3.39 6.60 -24.81
C GLU A 349 -4.24 5.77 -23.84
N GLU A 350 -3.73 4.62 -23.42
CA GLU A 350 -4.37 3.72 -22.46
C GLU A 350 -4.55 4.41 -21.11
N ILE A 351 -3.58 5.20 -20.67
CA ILE A 351 -3.69 5.99 -19.44
C ILE A 351 -4.82 7.01 -19.52
N ARG A 352 -5.02 7.66 -20.67
CA ARG A 352 -6.15 8.58 -20.84
C ARG A 352 -7.50 7.86 -20.83
N ARG A 353 -7.54 6.62 -21.31
CA ARG A 353 -8.75 5.78 -21.32
C ARG A 353 -9.03 5.15 -19.95
N ALA A 354 -8.04 5.10 -19.07
CA ALA A 354 -8.18 4.45 -17.77
C ALA A 354 -9.11 5.24 -16.85
N VAL A 355 -10.23 4.62 -16.48
CA VAL A 355 -11.26 5.23 -15.62
C VAL A 355 -10.90 5.08 -14.14
N ALA A 356 -10.42 3.89 -13.76
CA ALA A 356 -9.95 3.59 -12.41
C ALA A 356 -9.14 2.30 -12.41
N GLY A 357 -8.47 2.02 -11.29
CA GLY A 357 -7.81 0.74 -11.08
C GLY A 357 -7.74 0.27 -9.64
N ILE A 358 -7.32 -0.98 -9.49
CA ILE A 358 -7.11 -1.64 -8.20
C ILE A 358 -5.72 -2.28 -8.21
N ASN A 359 -4.90 -1.92 -7.23
CA ASN A 359 -3.62 -2.56 -6.97
C ASN A 359 -3.78 -3.63 -5.88
N LEU A 360 -3.31 -4.84 -6.14
CA LEU A 360 -3.29 -5.94 -5.18
C LEU A 360 -1.83 -6.21 -4.79
N ASP A 361 -1.49 -5.88 -3.55
CA ASP A 361 -0.18 -6.19 -2.98
C ASP A 361 -0.31 -6.90 -1.64
N MET A 362 0.47 -7.95 -1.43
CA MET A 362 0.51 -8.69 -0.17
C MET A 362 -0.89 -9.04 0.35
N VAL A 363 -1.75 -9.59 -0.52
CA VAL A 363 -3.18 -9.79 -0.23
C VAL A 363 -3.53 -11.17 0.32
N GLY A 364 -2.54 -12.06 0.43
CA GLY A 364 -2.72 -13.49 0.71
C GLY A 364 -2.45 -13.92 2.14
N GLN A 365 -1.78 -13.09 2.94
CA GLN A 365 -1.27 -13.49 4.25
C GLN A 365 -2.35 -14.03 5.19
N TYR A 366 -2.02 -15.10 5.92
CA TYR A 366 -2.92 -15.63 6.93
C TYR A 366 -3.06 -14.64 8.10
N LEU A 367 -4.20 -13.95 8.14
CA LEU A 367 -4.52 -12.88 9.09
C LEU A 367 -4.27 -13.27 10.55
N ASN A 368 -4.96 -14.28 11.08
CA ASN A 368 -4.91 -14.60 12.51
C ASN A 368 -3.54 -15.11 12.91
N GLN A 369 -2.93 -15.97 12.10
CA GLN A 369 -1.59 -16.47 12.38
C GLN A 369 -0.59 -15.32 12.47
N ASN A 370 -0.71 -14.27 11.64
CA ASN A 370 0.26 -13.17 11.59
C ASN A 370 -0.15 -11.90 12.35
N ASN A 371 -1.27 -11.93 13.06
CA ASN A 371 -1.90 -10.75 13.64
C ASN A 371 -2.10 -9.61 12.60
N SER A 372 -2.34 -10.00 11.34
CA SER A 372 -2.50 -9.09 10.22
C SER A 372 -3.97 -8.70 10.01
N THR A 373 -4.17 -7.60 9.31
CA THR A 373 -5.47 -7.04 8.95
C THR A 373 -5.49 -6.73 7.46
N PHE A 374 -6.62 -6.95 6.81
CA PHE A 374 -6.83 -6.49 5.44
C PHE A 374 -7.09 -4.98 5.43
N PHE A 375 -6.28 -4.24 4.68
CA PHE A 375 -6.37 -2.80 4.53
C PHE A 375 -6.88 -2.46 3.13
N LEU A 376 -7.90 -1.60 3.09
CA LEU A 376 -8.19 -0.78 1.93
C LEU A 376 -7.53 0.58 2.15
N HIS A 377 -6.56 0.93 1.31
CA HIS A 377 -6.06 2.29 1.18
C HIS A 377 -6.83 3.02 0.09
N LEU A 378 -7.42 4.15 0.47
CA LEU A 378 -8.20 5.01 -0.41
C LEU A 378 -7.30 5.79 -1.38
N THR A 379 -7.90 6.35 -2.43
CA THR A 379 -7.21 7.33 -3.29
C THR A 379 -6.80 8.58 -2.49
N PRO A 380 -5.73 9.28 -2.87
CA PRO A 380 -5.31 10.51 -2.19
C PRO A 380 -6.35 11.63 -2.28
N HIS A 381 -6.26 12.65 -1.40
CA HIS A 381 -7.18 13.79 -1.47
C HIS A 381 -7.03 14.62 -2.74
N SER A 382 -5.87 14.60 -3.40
CA SER A 382 -5.67 15.14 -4.75
C SER A 382 -6.40 14.36 -5.85
N ARG A 383 -6.91 13.17 -5.55
CA ARG A 383 -7.66 12.29 -6.46
C ARG A 383 -8.93 11.70 -5.82
N PRO A 384 -9.90 12.52 -5.36
CA PRO A 384 -11.15 11.99 -4.79
C PRO A 384 -11.92 11.21 -5.87
N HIS A 385 -12.39 10.01 -5.54
CA HIS A 385 -13.03 9.14 -6.52
C HIS A 385 -14.07 8.19 -5.90
N PHE A 386 -15.14 7.88 -6.65
CA PHE A 386 -16.23 7.02 -6.20
C PHE A 386 -15.81 5.58 -5.90
N ILE A 387 -14.68 5.13 -6.48
CA ILE A 387 -14.13 3.77 -6.25
C ILE A 387 -13.90 3.49 -4.76
N ASN A 388 -13.60 4.53 -3.98
CA ASN A 388 -13.44 4.44 -2.53
C ASN A 388 -14.72 3.95 -1.86
N ASP A 389 -15.85 4.61 -2.10
CA ASP A 389 -17.14 4.27 -1.47
C ASP A 389 -17.68 2.93 -2.02
N LEU A 390 -17.42 2.60 -3.29
CA LEU A 390 -17.71 1.28 -3.87
C LEU A 390 -17.00 0.16 -3.10
N LEU A 391 -15.69 0.28 -2.89
CA LEU A 391 -14.89 -0.74 -2.23
C LEU A 391 -15.22 -0.84 -0.74
N ILE A 392 -15.44 0.29 -0.07
CA ILE A 392 -15.87 0.30 1.32
C ILE A 392 -17.18 -0.48 1.49
N ASN A 393 -18.19 -0.21 0.65
CA ASN A 393 -19.48 -0.91 0.72
C ASN A 393 -19.31 -2.43 0.53
N LEU A 394 -18.52 -2.86 -0.47
CA LEU A 394 -18.27 -4.28 -0.72
C LEU A 394 -17.52 -4.97 0.44
N ILE A 395 -16.56 -4.28 1.06
CA ILE A 395 -15.79 -4.78 2.20
C ILE A 395 -16.67 -4.89 3.44
N GLU A 396 -17.47 -3.87 3.74
CA GLU A 396 -18.39 -3.88 4.89
C GLU A 396 -19.42 -5.00 4.75
N PHE A 397 -20.01 -5.18 3.56
CA PHE A 397 -20.88 -6.31 3.26
C PHE A 397 -20.18 -7.65 3.50
N LEU A 398 -18.98 -7.84 2.94
CA LEU A 398 -18.22 -9.08 3.10
C LEU A 398 -17.92 -9.35 4.59
N ALA A 399 -17.49 -8.33 5.32
CA ALA A 399 -17.15 -8.42 6.73
C ALA A 399 -18.37 -8.80 7.58
N ALA A 400 -19.50 -8.10 7.41
CA ALA A 400 -20.74 -8.38 8.14
C ALA A 400 -21.20 -9.84 7.98
N HIS A 401 -20.94 -10.45 6.81
CA HIS A 401 -21.29 -11.83 6.50
C HIS A 401 -20.17 -12.84 6.80
N ASN A 402 -18.99 -12.39 7.21
CA ASN A 402 -17.85 -13.25 7.51
C ASN A 402 -17.31 -12.98 8.92
N MET A 403 -18.18 -12.57 9.84
CA MET A 403 -17.91 -12.56 11.27
C MET A 403 -18.27 -13.93 11.86
N GLN A 404 -17.36 -14.51 12.66
CA GLN A 404 -17.73 -15.65 13.51
C GLN A 404 -18.71 -15.18 14.59
N ALA A 405 -19.95 -15.64 14.49
CA ALA A 405 -20.95 -15.50 15.55
C ALA A 405 -21.51 -16.90 15.88
N PHE A 406 -21.49 -17.28 17.15
CA PHE A 406 -21.96 -18.59 17.59
C PHE A 406 -23.44 -18.78 17.23
N GLY A 407 -23.76 -19.90 16.58
CA GLY A 407 -25.14 -20.32 16.33
C GLY A 407 -25.90 -19.54 15.26
N THR A 408 -25.25 -18.62 14.53
CA THR A 408 -25.87 -17.86 13.44
C THR A 408 -25.19 -18.18 12.11
N PRO A 409 -25.83 -18.96 11.23
CA PRO A 409 -25.26 -19.26 9.92
C PRO A 409 -25.20 -17.97 9.09
N SER A 410 -24.03 -17.67 8.52
CA SER A 410 -23.90 -16.61 7.53
C SER A 410 -24.71 -16.96 6.29
N ILE A 411 -25.44 -15.98 5.75
CA ILE A 411 -26.14 -16.10 4.47
C ILE A 411 -25.22 -15.91 3.26
N PHE A 412 -23.99 -15.41 3.48
CA PHE A 412 -22.98 -15.22 2.43
C PHE A 412 -21.56 -15.57 2.94
N PRO A 413 -21.30 -16.86 3.26
CA PRO A 413 -19.99 -17.28 3.72
C PRO A 413 -18.98 -17.30 2.56
N VAL A 414 -17.82 -16.69 2.79
CA VAL A 414 -16.70 -16.70 1.84
C VAL A 414 -15.53 -17.40 2.50
N TYR A 415 -15.44 -18.70 2.21
CA TYR A 415 -14.39 -19.58 2.68
C TYR A 415 -13.91 -20.47 1.54
N SER A 416 -12.63 -20.84 1.63
CA SER A 416 -12.02 -21.88 0.82
C SER A 416 -12.09 -23.22 1.59
N LEU A 417 -12.06 -24.34 0.89
CA LEU A 417 -12.11 -25.69 1.47
C LEU A 417 -10.97 -25.92 2.46
N SER A 418 -9.73 -25.62 2.03
CA SER A 418 -8.51 -25.76 2.83
C SER A 418 -8.11 -24.49 3.58
N GLY A 419 -8.89 -23.42 3.44
CA GLY A 419 -8.60 -22.14 4.06
C GLY A 419 -9.15 -22.01 5.48
N SER A 420 -8.73 -20.94 6.15
CA SER A 420 -9.21 -20.60 7.48
C SER A 420 -10.72 -20.35 7.50
N ARG A 421 -11.33 -20.49 8.68
CA ARG A 421 -12.73 -20.09 8.95
C ARG A 421 -12.79 -18.79 9.74
N ASP A 422 -11.68 -18.06 9.76
CA ASP A 422 -11.50 -16.89 10.59
C ASP A 422 -12.36 -15.73 10.13
N SER A 423 -12.73 -14.89 11.10
CA SER A 423 -13.45 -13.66 10.83
C SER A 423 -12.67 -12.78 9.86
N PHE A 424 -13.36 -12.15 8.90
CA PHE A 424 -12.70 -11.20 8.01
C PHE A 424 -12.40 -9.90 8.78
N ARG A 425 -11.12 -9.68 9.10
CA ARG A 425 -10.66 -8.48 9.80
C ARG A 425 -10.17 -7.46 8.78
N TYR A 426 -10.76 -6.27 8.80
CA TYR A 426 -10.40 -5.20 7.89
C TYR A 426 -10.25 -3.84 8.58
N ARG A 427 -9.60 -2.93 7.86
CA ARG A 427 -9.49 -1.50 8.17
C ARG A 427 -9.52 -0.70 6.88
N ILE A 428 -10.22 0.42 6.92
CA ILE A 428 -10.20 1.43 5.86
C ILE A 428 -9.22 2.50 6.29
N MET A 429 -8.22 2.77 5.46
CA MET A 429 -7.13 3.68 5.75
C MET A 429 -7.13 4.83 4.76
N PRO A 430 -6.76 6.05 5.18
CA PRO A 430 -6.35 7.09 4.26
C PRO A 430 -5.28 6.59 3.29
N TYR A 431 -5.07 7.35 2.23
CA TYR A 431 -4.05 7.03 1.24
C TYR A 431 -2.70 6.70 1.89
N SER A 432 -2.11 5.61 1.42
CA SER A 432 -0.73 5.26 1.68
C SER A 432 -0.10 4.83 0.37
N GLY A 433 1.15 5.26 0.19
CA GLY A 433 1.99 4.68 -0.84
C GLY A 433 2.55 3.33 -0.42
N GLY A 434 3.47 2.82 -1.24
CA GLY A 434 4.23 1.61 -0.97
C GLY A 434 4.15 0.55 -2.05
N SER A 435 3.43 0.80 -3.15
CA SER A 435 3.35 -0.12 -4.30
C SER A 435 2.91 0.62 -5.57
N ASP A 436 2.53 -0.10 -6.62
CA ASP A 436 2.27 0.42 -7.97
C ASP A 436 1.22 1.52 -8.04
N GLN A 437 0.25 1.55 -7.12
CA GLN A 437 -0.79 2.60 -7.08
C GLN A 437 -0.23 4.02 -6.99
N VAL A 438 0.99 4.17 -6.44
CA VAL A 438 1.65 5.47 -6.28
C VAL A 438 1.98 6.07 -7.65
N ILE A 439 2.31 5.23 -8.62
CA ILE A 439 2.58 5.69 -9.98
C ILE A 439 1.29 6.18 -10.63
N PHE A 440 0.22 5.39 -10.54
CA PHE A 440 -1.04 5.70 -11.23
C PHE A 440 -1.78 6.89 -10.63
N ASN A 441 -1.79 7.03 -9.29
CA ASN A 441 -2.44 8.13 -8.59
C ASN A 441 -1.71 9.49 -8.74
N ASP A 442 -0.51 9.52 -9.34
CA ASP A 442 0.26 10.75 -9.57
C ASP A 442 -0.58 11.84 -10.26
N GLY A 443 -0.37 13.10 -9.88
CA GLY A 443 -1.12 14.26 -10.36
C GLY A 443 -1.23 14.37 -11.89
N LEU A 444 -0.16 14.04 -12.64
CA LEU A 444 -0.13 14.13 -14.10
C LEU A 444 -0.48 12.83 -14.82
N ILE A 445 -0.36 11.68 -14.15
CA ILE A 445 -0.76 10.37 -14.70
C ILE A 445 -2.28 10.23 -14.53
N GLY A 446 -2.73 10.43 -13.31
CA GLY A 446 -4.10 10.81 -12.98
C GLY A 446 -5.15 9.73 -13.04
N VAL A 447 -4.75 8.46 -12.87
CA VAL A 447 -5.68 7.34 -12.81
C VAL A 447 -5.98 7.02 -11.34
N PRO A 448 -7.24 7.09 -10.88
CA PRO A 448 -7.59 6.80 -9.50
C PRO A 448 -7.40 5.31 -9.20
N PHE A 449 -6.48 4.99 -8.30
CA PHE A 449 -6.20 3.62 -7.87
C PHE A 449 -6.47 3.43 -6.39
N ALA A 450 -7.30 2.43 -6.09
CA ALA A 450 -7.41 1.88 -4.75
C ALA A 450 -6.35 0.80 -4.51
N PHE A 451 -6.00 0.58 -3.25
CA PHE A 451 -4.91 -0.31 -2.89
C PHE A 451 -5.31 -1.30 -1.79
N PHE A 452 -5.20 -2.59 -2.10
CA PHE A 452 -5.40 -3.69 -1.14
C PHE A 452 -4.06 -4.13 -0.58
N LEU A 453 -3.99 -4.24 0.75
CA LEU A 453 -2.80 -4.64 1.48
C LEU A 453 -3.16 -5.49 2.69
N VAL A 454 -2.45 -6.58 2.98
CA VAL A 454 -2.52 -7.22 4.30
C VAL A 454 -1.28 -6.87 5.10
N TRP A 455 -1.49 -6.24 6.27
CA TRP A 455 -0.41 -5.73 7.13
C TRP A 455 -0.77 -5.85 8.62
N PRO A 456 0.18 -5.85 9.58
CA PRO A 456 1.62 -6.09 9.39
C PRO A 456 1.92 -7.49 8.89
N ASP A 457 3.08 -7.65 8.27
CA ASP A 457 3.62 -8.96 7.88
C ASP A 457 5.02 -9.15 8.47
N ARG A 458 5.16 -10.15 9.35
CA ARG A 458 6.44 -10.47 10.00
C ARG A 458 7.44 -11.13 9.06
N TYR A 459 6.97 -11.71 7.96
CA TYR A 459 7.81 -12.41 6.98
C TYR A 459 8.24 -11.53 5.82
N TYR A 460 7.71 -10.30 5.75
CA TYR A 460 8.01 -9.30 4.75
C TYR A 460 9.52 -9.18 4.51
N HIS A 461 9.93 -9.31 3.25
CA HIS A 461 11.34 -9.24 2.84
C HIS A 461 12.25 -10.24 3.57
N THR A 462 11.79 -11.48 3.79
CA THR A 462 12.61 -12.55 4.38
C THR A 462 12.46 -13.88 3.66
N SER A 463 13.34 -14.83 3.97
CA SER A 463 13.20 -16.25 3.58
C SER A 463 11.95 -16.93 4.17
N GLY A 464 11.30 -16.30 5.15
CA GLY A 464 10.10 -16.81 5.80
C GLY A 464 8.80 -16.55 5.03
N ASP A 465 8.84 -15.74 3.97
CA ASP A 465 7.67 -15.41 3.13
C ASP A 465 7.26 -16.57 2.20
N GLN A 466 6.92 -17.70 2.82
CA GLN A 466 6.65 -18.98 2.18
C GLN A 466 5.18 -19.08 1.76
N PRO A 467 4.84 -19.85 0.70
CA PRO A 467 3.46 -20.06 0.28
C PRO A 467 2.53 -20.50 1.43
N GLU A 468 3.03 -21.33 2.35
CA GLU A 468 2.28 -21.84 3.50
C GLU A 468 1.88 -20.77 4.52
N ARG A 469 2.42 -19.54 4.40
CA ARG A 469 2.01 -18.38 5.21
C ARG A 469 0.77 -17.68 4.67
N CYS A 470 0.40 -17.96 3.42
CA CYS A 470 -0.84 -17.47 2.82
C CYS A 470 -2.03 -18.37 3.20
N ASP A 471 -3.22 -17.77 3.25
CA ASP A 471 -4.48 -18.46 3.52
C ASP A 471 -5.37 -18.47 2.26
N PRO A 472 -5.76 -19.66 1.76
CA PRO A 472 -6.72 -19.78 0.66
C PRO A 472 -8.03 -19.02 0.88
N THR A 473 -8.55 -18.94 2.12
CA THR A 473 -9.77 -18.16 2.40
C THR A 473 -9.51 -16.67 2.18
N GLN A 474 -8.37 -16.15 2.66
CA GLN A 474 -8.00 -14.75 2.48
C GLN A 474 -7.80 -14.41 0.99
N LEU A 475 -7.12 -15.26 0.23
CA LEU A 475 -6.94 -15.09 -1.23
C LEU A 475 -8.27 -15.03 -1.98
N LYS A 476 -9.22 -15.91 -1.61
CA LYS A 476 -10.57 -15.93 -2.18
C LYS A 476 -11.33 -14.63 -1.88
N ARG A 477 -11.24 -14.12 -0.65
CA ARG A 477 -11.86 -12.85 -0.23
C ARG A 477 -11.27 -11.65 -1.00
N SER A 478 -9.94 -11.55 -1.08
CA SER A 478 -9.26 -10.49 -1.84
C SER A 478 -9.64 -10.52 -3.33
N SER A 479 -9.65 -11.70 -3.94
CA SER A 479 -10.07 -11.90 -5.34
C SER A 479 -11.53 -11.54 -5.57
N LEU A 480 -12.42 -11.92 -4.65
CA LEU A 480 -13.86 -11.61 -4.72
C LEU A 480 -14.11 -10.10 -4.68
N LEU A 481 -13.47 -9.38 -3.76
CA LEU A 481 -13.63 -7.93 -3.64
C LEU A 481 -13.16 -7.21 -4.91
N ALA A 482 -11.99 -7.56 -5.43
CA ALA A 482 -11.45 -6.96 -6.65
C ALA A 482 -12.29 -7.31 -7.89
N ALA A 483 -12.73 -8.57 -8.04
CA ALA A 483 -13.58 -8.99 -9.15
C ALA A 483 -14.95 -8.32 -9.12
N ALA A 484 -15.56 -8.21 -7.93
CA ALA A 484 -16.84 -7.53 -7.75
C ALA A 484 -16.72 -6.05 -8.14
N ALA A 485 -15.73 -5.33 -7.61
CA ALA A 485 -15.50 -3.94 -7.99
C ALA A 485 -15.23 -3.79 -9.50
N THR A 486 -14.48 -4.71 -10.10
CA THR A 486 -14.22 -4.72 -11.55
C THR A 486 -15.49 -4.90 -12.37
N ILE A 487 -16.42 -5.77 -11.95
CA ILE A 487 -17.73 -5.91 -12.61
C ILE A 487 -18.52 -4.61 -12.54
N PHE A 488 -18.59 -3.99 -11.35
CA PHE A 488 -19.28 -2.70 -11.21
C PHE A 488 -18.68 -1.66 -12.18
N LEU A 489 -17.36 -1.55 -12.20
CA LEU A 489 -16.61 -0.56 -12.99
C LEU A 489 -16.71 -0.82 -14.51
N SER A 490 -16.92 -2.06 -14.93
CA SER A 490 -16.89 -2.42 -16.36
C SER A 490 -18.27 -2.51 -17.01
N ASP A 491 -19.37 -2.61 -16.25
CA ASP A 491 -20.73 -2.81 -16.78
C ASP A 491 -21.53 -1.51 -17.02
N ASP A 492 -21.15 -0.39 -16.39
CA ASP A 492 -21.88 0.90 -16.48
C ASP A 492 -23.40 0.75 -16.28
N CYS A 493 -23.81 0.09 -15.19
CA CYS A 493 -25.21 -0.22 -14.92
C CYS A 493 -25.90 0.93 -14.18
N PRO A 494 -26.95 1.57 -14.75
CA PRO A 494 -27.61 2.72 -14.12
C PRO A 494 -28.20 2.41 -12.75
N HIS A 495 -28.82 1.23 -12.57
CA HIS A 495 -29.38 0.85 -11.28
C HIS A 495 -28.31 0.69 -10.19
N GLN A 496 -27.13 0.15 -10.52
CA GLN A 496 -26.01 0.03 -9.58
C GLN A 496 -25.40 1.40 -9.28
N ALA A 497 -25.23 2.26 -10.29
CA ALA A 497 -24.77 3.63 -10.10
C ALA A 497 -25.72 4.45 -9.21
N ARG A 498 -27.04 4.25 -9.32
CA ARG A 498 -28.05 4.88 -8.44
C ARG A 498 -27.90 4.44 -6.98
N ARG A 499 -27.66 3.15 -6.73
CA ARG A 499 -27.39 2.64 -5.37
C ARG A 499 -26.13 3.27 -4.80
N LEU A 500 -25.05 3.31 -5.58
CA LEU A 500 -23.80 3.93 -5.15
C LEU A 500 -23.96 5.45 -4.92
N ALA A 501 -24.76 6.16 -5.73
CA ALA A 501 -25.02 7.58 -5.53
C ALA A 501 -25.68 7.86 -4.17
N GLY A 502 -26.64 7.02 -3.75
CA GLY A 502 -27.24 7.11 -2.42
C GLY A 502 -26.25 6.83 -1.29
N GLU A 503 -25.43 5.80 -1.47
CA GLU A 503 -24.35 5.43 -0.54
C GLU A 503 -23.34 6.57 -0.34
N MET A 504 -22.84 7.13 -1.45
CA MET A 504 -21.91 8.26 -1.43
C MET A 504 -22.52 9.48 -0.77
N ALA A 505 -23.81 9.77 -1.03
CA ALA A 505 -24.49 10.89 -0.41
C ALA A 505 -24.59 10.74 1.12
N ALA A 506 -24.87 9.53 1.62
CA ALA A 506 -24.90 9.27 3.05
C ALA A 506 -23.49 9.35 3.68
N ARG A 507 -22.49 8.71 3.06
CA ARG A 507 -21.11 8.71 3.55
C ARG A 507 -20.46 10.08 3.53
N SER A 508 -20.78 10.93 2.55
CA SER A 508 -20.27 12.30 2.50
C SER A 508 -20.67 13.11 3.74
N ARG A 509 -21.88 12.91 4.27
CA ARG A 509 -22.32 13.57 5.51
C ARG A 509 -21.59 13.07 6.74
N ILE A 510 -21.31 11.77 6.81
CA ILE A 510 -20.52 11.17 7.90
C ILE A 510 -19.13 11.82 7.92
N ARG A 511 -18.43 11.83 6.78
CA ARG A 511 -17.09 12.44 6.67
C ARG A 511 -17.09 13.93 6.99
N LEU A 512 -18.06 14.71 6.51
CA LEU A 512 -18.19 16.13 6.86
C LEU A 512 -18.39 16.35 8.37
N THR A 513 -19.17 15.49 9.02
CA THR A 513 -19.39 15.54 10.47
C THR A 513 -18.10 15.19 11.24
N GLU A 514 -17.31 14.23 10.75
CA GLU A 514 -16.01 13.89 11.31
C GLU A 514 -15.01 15.06 11.21
N GLU A 515 -15.02 15.79 10.11
CA GLU A 515 -14.18 16.99 9.92
C GLU A 515 -14.63 18.15 10.83
N LEU A 516 -15.94 18.33 11.04
CA LEU A 516 -16.45 19.27 12.05
C LEU A 516 -15.97 18.90 13.45
N LYS A 517 -16.11 17.62 13.82
CA LYS A 517 -15.61 17.09 15.09
C LYS A 517 -14.11 17.32 15.24
N ARG A 518 -13.33 17.10 14.18
CA ARG A 518 -11.88 17.40 14.15
C ARG A 518 -11.61 18.88 14.39
N GLY A 519 -12.38 19.78 13.77
CA GLY A 519 -12.31 21.22 14.00
C GLY A 519 -12.59 21.61 15.46
N PHE A 520 -13.67 21.09 16.06
CA PHE A 520 -13.97 21.31 17.49
C PHE A 520 -12.85 20.81 18.40
N ASN A 521 -12.32 19.63 18.13
CA ASN A 521 -11.21 19.08 18.89
C ASN A 521 -9.97 19.97 18.79
N LEU A 522 -9.62 20.43 17.58
CA LEU A 522 -8.48 21.33 17.39
C LEU A 522 -8.62 22.60 18.23
N LEU A 523 -9.80 23.22 18.23
CA LEU A 523 -10.09 24.40 19.06
C LEU A 523 -10.01 24.12 20.56
N ASN A 524 -10.57 23.00 21.02
CA ASN A 524 -10.55 22.62 22.43
C ASN A 524 -9.12 22.45 22.97
N TRP A 525 -8.26 21.80 22.20
CA TRP A 525 -6.87 21.50 22.61
C TRP A 525 -5.88 22.63 22.29
N SER A 526 -6.32 23.71 21.64
CA SER A 526 -5.48 24.87 21.34
C SER A 526 -5.08 25.63 22.61
N GLU A 527 -3.84 26.12 22.69
CA GLU A 527 -3.49 27.18 23.64
C GLU A 527 -4.18 28.50 23.28
N THR A 528 -4.36 29.39 24.25
CA THR A 528 -5.02 30.70 24.02
C THR A 528 -4.32 31.52 22.93
N LYS A 529 -2.99 31.48 22.87
CA LYS A 529 -2.19 32.22 21.87
C LYS A 529 -2.37 31.71 20.44
N ASP A 530 -2.70 30.43 20.28
CA ASP A 530 -2.80 29.75 18.98
C ASP A 530 -4.25 29.59 18.52
N LEU A 531 -5.23 29.96 19.35
CA LEU A 531 -6.64 29.66 19.12
C LEU A 531 -7.17 30.28 17.80
N ALA A 532 -6.79 31.52 17.48
CA ALA A 532 -7.20 32.16 16.23
C ALA A 532 -6.60 31.46 14.99
N LEU A 533 -5.33 31.05 15.07
CA LEU A 533 -4.67 30.31 14.00
C LEU A 533 -5.33 28.93 13.80
N ASN A 534 -5.58 28.21 14.89
CA ASN A 534 -6.22 26.90 14.84
C ASN A 534 -7.70 26.98 14.43
N TYR A 535 -8.38 28.09 14.70
CA TYR A 535 -9.70 28.37 14.13
C TYR A 535 -9.64 28.50 12.61
N LYS A 536 -8.66 29.22 12.09
CA LYS A 536 -8.43 29.32 10.64
C LYS A 536 -8.16 27.95 10.00
N GLU A 537 -7.37 27.09 10.65
CA GLU A 537 -7.15 25.71 10.21
C GLU A 537 -8.43 24.87 10.23
N ALA A 538 -9.24 24.98 11.28
CA ALA A 538 -10.51 24.27 11.38
C ALA A 538 -11.51 24.70 10.28
N LEU A 539 -11.55 25.99 9.92
CA LEU A 539 -12.33 26.47 8.77
C LEU A 539 -11.84 25.85 7.46
N ASN A 540 -10.51 25.72 7.30
CA ASN A 540 -9.89 25.08 6.14
C ASN A 540 -10.26 23.58 6.02
N PHE A 541 -10.36 22.84 7.14
CA PHE A 541 -10.77 21.43 7.11
C PHE A 541 -12.16 21.26 6.48
N ILE A 542 -13.13 22.08 6.87
CA ILE A 542 -14.48 22.04 6.29
C ILE A 542 -14.48 22.43 4.81
N ASP A 543 -13.74 23.48 4.44
CA ASP A 543 -13.64 23.93 3.05
C ASP A 543 -13.10 22.83 2.13
N GLN A 544 -11.99 22.20 2.53
CA GLN A 544 -11.34 21.16 1.75
C GLN A 544 -12.12 19.85 1.76
N ALA A 545 -12.79 19.51 2.86
CA ALA A 545 -13.68 18.36 2.92
C ALA A 545 -14.83 18.49 1.92
N ILE A 546 -15.48 19.66 1.83
CA ILE A 546 -16.54 19.88 0.84
C ILE A 546 -16.02 19.78 -0.59
N LYS A 547 -14.85 20.36 -0.89
CA LYS A 547 -14.21 20.23 -2.21
C LYS A 547 -13.97 18.76 -2.58
N ARG A 548 -13.44 17.97 -1.63
CA ARG A 548 -13.20 16.52 -1.78
C ARG A 548 -14.49 15.74 -2.02
N GLU A 549 -15.52 15.97 -1.22
CA GLU A 549 -16.81 15.27 -1.37
C GLU A 549 -17.49 15.61 -2.69
N VAL A 550 -17.44 16.88 -3.12
CA VAL A 550 -17.95 17.31 -4.43
C VAL A 550 -17.20 16.60 -5.55
N ALA A 551 -15.86 16.60 -5.54
CA ALA A 551 -15.05 15.94 -6.57
C ALA A 551 -15.32 14.42 -6.63
N SER A 552 -15.52 13.76 -5.49
CA SER A 552 -15.90 12.34 -5.44
C SER A 552 -17.25 12.11 -6.12
N LEU A 553 -18.29 12.90 -5.81
CA LEU A 553 -19.61 12.79 -6.44
C LEU A 553 -19.57 13.12 -7.94
N GLU A 554 -18.77 14.10 -8.34
CA GLU A 554 -18.54 14.44 -9.76
C GLU A 554 -17.87 13.28 -10.51
N SER A 555 -17.01 12.50 -9.85
CA SER A 555 -16.39 11.32 -10.48
C SER A 555 -17.42 10.24 -10.83
N LEU A 556 -18.43 9.98 -9.97
CA LEU A 556 -19.51 9.05 -10.30
C LEU A 556 -20.40 9.60 -11.42
N LYS A 557 -20.67 10.90 -11.40
CA LYS A 557 -21.44 11.58 -12.46
C LYS A 557 -20.76 11.43 -13.82
N ASN A 558 -19.44 11.60 -13.87
CA ASN A 558 -18.67 11.46 -15.11
C ASN A 558 -18.56 9.99 -15.57
N TYR A 559 -18.73 9.04 -14.65
CA TYR A 559 -18.68 7.60 -14.93
C TYR A 559 -19.97 7.02 -15.52
N SER A 560 -21.15 7.45 -15.02
CA SER A 560 -22.43 6.88 -15.45
C SER A 560 -22.88 7.48 -16.78
N HIS A 561 -22.24 7.06 -17.87
CA HIS A 561 -22.56 7.58 -19.19
C HIS A 561 -24.02 7.26 -19.51
N ARG A 562 -24.86 8.30 -19.53
CA ARG A 562 -26.23 8.34 -20.09
C ARG A 562 -27.39 8.11 -19.12
N ASP A 563 -27.20 8.11 -17.80
CA ASP A 563 -28.34 8.22 -16.86
C ASP A 563 -28.58 9.67 -16.41
N LYS A 564 -29.49 10.35 -17.11
CA LYS A 564 -29.89 11.73 -16.81
C LYS A 564 -30.49 11.90 -15.42
N GLU A 565 -31.15 10.87 -14.87
CA GLU A 565 -31.76 10.94 -13.55
C GLU A 565 -30.68 10.94 -12.46
N ILE A 566 -29.64 10.12 -12.62
CA ILE A 566 -28.48 10.09 -11.71
C ILE A 566 -27.72 11.40 -11.80
N ASP A 567 -27.44 11.89 -13.03
CA ASP A 567 -26.78 13.18 -13.24
C ASP A 567 -27.53 14.33 -12.57
N GLN A 568 -28.86 14.32 -12.68
CA GLN A 568 -29.72 15.33 -12.05
C GLN A 568 -29.67 15.21 -10.52
N PHE A 569 -29.80 14.00 -9.97
CA PHE A 569 -29.71 13.76 -8.53
C PHE A 569 -28.37 14.24 -7.96
N LEU A 570 -27.26 13.81 -8.57
CA LEU A 570 -25.90 14.18 -8.15
C LEU A 570 -25.70 15.69 -8.25
N SER A 571 -26.16 16.34 -9.32
CA SER A 571 -26.03 17.79 -9.48
C SER A 571 -26.80 18.56 -8.39
N ILE A 572 -28.05 18.16 -8.11
CA ILE A 572 -28.85 18.75 -7.04
C ILE A 572 -28.17 18.55 -5.68
N TYR A 573 -27.64 17.35 -5.43
CA TYR A 573 -26.98 17.03 -4.17
C TYR A 573 -25.66 17.79 -3.99
N ILE A 574 -24.84 17.91 -5.04
CA ILE A 574 -23.62 18.71 -5.06
C ILE A 574 -23.94 20.18 -4.73
N ASP A 575 -24.96 20.76 -5.35
CA ASP A 575 -25.38 22.14 -5.08
C ASP A 575 -25.87 22.32 -3.64
N LYS A 576 -26.56 21.30 -3.10
CA LYS A 576 -26.97 21.28 -1.71
C LYS A 576 -25.76 21.27 -0.77
N LEU A 577 -24.78 20.39 -1.00
CA LEU A 577 -23.54 20.34 -0.19
C LEU A 577 -22.78 21.68 -0.22
N LYS A 578 -22.65 22.30 -1.39
CA LYS A 578 -22.02 23.62 -1.56
C LYS A 578 -22.73 24.69 -0.73
N LYS A 579 -24.07 24.68 -0.69
CA LYS A 579 -24.88 25.61 0.11
C LYS A 579 -24.79 25.33 1.62
N GLU A 580 -24.72 24.07 2.01
CA GLU A 580 -24.59 23.66 3.42
C GLU A 580 -23.26 24.09 4.04
N LYS A 581 -22.23 24.38 3.24
CA LYS A 581 -20.94 24.94 3.70
C LYS A 581 -21.11 26.05 4.73
N ALA A 582 -22.00 27.02 4.45
CA ALA A 582 -22.20 28.16 5.34
C ALA A 582 -22.71 27.74 6.73
N SER A 583 -23.53 26.69 6.82
CA SER A 583 -24.02 26.12 8.09
C SER A 583 -22.86 25.51 8.87
N TRP A 584 -22.07 24.64 8.24
CA TRP A 584 -20.93 23.99 8.89
C TRP A 584 -19.90 25.01 9.42
N LEU A 585 -19.59 26.04 8.64
CA LEU A 585 -18.70 27.12 9.08
C LEU A 585 -19.31 27.96 10.21
N SER A 586 -20.63 28.16 10.21
CA SER A 586 -21.33 28.88 11.28
C SER A 586 -21.30 28.11 12.60
N GLU A 587 -21.48 26.78 12.57
CA GLU A 587 -21.38 25.93 13.76
C GLU A 587 -19.97 26.00 14.37
N LEU A 588 -18.94 25.98 13.53
CA LEU A 588 -17.55 26.14 13.96
C LEU A 588 -17.26 27.54 14.54
N ASP A 589 -17.79 28.60 13.92
CA ASP A 589 -17.66 29.98 14.43
C ASP A 589 -18.33 30.15 15.81
N GLN A 590 -19.52 29.57 15.98
CA GLN A 590 -20.22 29.59 17.27
C GLN A 590 -19.39 28.90 18.36
N PHE A 591 -18.79 27.75 18.04
CA PHE A 591 -17.93 27.02 18.97
C PHE A 591 -16.63 27.78 19.29
N TYR A 592 -16.02 28.43 18.30
CA TYR A 592 -14.86 29.31 18.50
C TYR A 592 -15.20 30.47 19.46
N ARG A 593 -16.33 31.15 19.24
CA ARG A 593 -16.79 32.24 20.12
C ARG A 593 -17.06 31.77 21.54
N LEU A 594 -17.69 30.61 21.70
CA LEU A 594 -17.91 29.97 23.00
C LEU A 594 -16.56 29.73 23.71
N THR A 595 -15.58 29.19 22.98
CA THR A 595 -14.24 28.91 23.51
C THR A 595 -13.50 30.20 23.90
N CYS A 596 -13.60 31.26 23.08
CA CYS A 596 -13.05 32.57 23.42
C CYS A 596 -13.68 33.15 24.69
N GLN A 597 -15.01 33.09 24.79
CA GLN A 597 -15.75 33.58 25.96
C GLN A 597 -15.35 32.83 27.23
N ALA A 598 -15.25 31.50 27.17
CA ALA A 598 -14.83 30.67 28.30
C ALA A 598 -13.41 30.99 28.77
N ARG A 599 -12.55 31.50 27.88
CA ARG A 599 -11.15 31.86 28.17
C ARG A 599 -10.93 33.36 28.40
N GLY A 600 -11.99 34.16 28.40
CA GLY A 600 -11.91 35.61 28.63
C GLY A 600 -11.17 36.40 27.53
N ILE A 601 -11.09 35.86 26.30
CA ILE A 601 -10.45 36.53 25.16
C ILE A 601 -11.48 37.00 24.14
N LYS A 602 -11.14 38.06 23.38
CA LYS A 602 -11.99 38.56 22.30
C LYS A 602 -11.79 37.71 21.04
N PRO A 603 -12.86 37.26 20.37
CA PRO A 603 -12.74 36.58 19.08
C PRO A 603 -12.05 37.47 18.04
N GLU A 604 -11.06 36.91 17.35
CA GLU A 604 -10.36 37.58 16.25
C GLU A 604 -11.06 37.30 14.92
N ARG A 605 -11.03 38.29 14.01
CA ARG A 605 -11.52 38.09 12.65
C ARG A 605 -10.41 37.51 11.81
N ILE A 606 -10.63 36.32 11.27
CA ILE A 606 -9.68 35.68 10.37
C ILE A 606 -9.65 36.39 9.01
N SER A 607 -8.46 36.74 8.57
CA SER A 607 -8.17 37.25 7.23
C SER A 607 -6.88 36.61 6.69
N LEU A 608 -6.63 36.80 5.40
CA LEU A 608 -5.34 36.41 4.83
C LEU A 608 -4.23 37.34 5.33
N THR A 609 -3.07 36.78 5.66
CA THR A 609 -1.85 37.56 5.94
C THR A 609 -1.25 38.09 4.62
N PRO A 610 -0.35 39.08 4.66
CA PRO A 610 0.38 39.53 3.47
C PRO A 610 1.06 38.39 2.70
N GLU A 611 1.64 37.42 3.41
CA GLU A 611 2.31 36.26 2.83
C GLU A 611 1.31 35.33 2.12
N GLU A 612 0.16 35.07 2.74
CA GLU A 612 -0.89 34.25 2.13
C GLU A 612 -1.53 34.95 0.92
N MET A 613 -1.72 36.27 0.98
CA MET A 613 -2.19 37.04 -0.16
C MET A 613 -1.18 36.98 -1.32
N ALA A 614 0.12 37.01 -1.05
CA ALA A 614 1.15 36.82 -2.07
C ALA A 614 1.10 35.39 -2.62
N ALA A 615 1.04 34.37 -1.76
CA ALA A 615 0.96 32.96 -2.15
C ALA A 615 -0.29 32.63 -2.96
N SER A 616 -1.42 33.29 -2.70
CA SER A 616 -2.66 33.12 -3.47
C SER A 616 -2.54 33.53 -4.95
N LYS A 617 -1.47 34.26 -5.32
CA LYS A 617 -1.20 34.72 -6.68
C LYS A 617 -0.15 33.88 -7.42
N ILE A 618 0.53 32.96 -6.72
CA ILE A 618 1.58 32.11 -7.30
C ILE A 618 0.93 30.79 -7.68
N ILE A 619 0.89 30.46 -8.97
CA ILE A 619 0.25 29.24 -9.49
C ILE A 619 1.35 28.34 -10.09
N PRO A 620 1.90 27.39 -9.32
CA PRO A 620 2.90 26.48 -9.84
C PRO A 620 2.29 25.47 -10.80
N LYS A 621 3.07 25.05 -11.80
CA LYS A 621 2.71 24.03 -12.79
C LYS A 621 3.81 22.97 -12.88
N ARG A 622 3.43 21.71 -13.05
CA ARG A 622 4.40 20.63 -13.29
C ARG A 622 4.97 20.68 -14.70
N HIS A 623 6.23 20.26 -14.83
CA HIS A 623 6.85 20.03 -16.13
C HIS A 623 6.14 18.85 -16.84
N PRO A 624 5.60 19.03 -18.06
CA PRO A 624 4.74 18.05 -18.70
C PRO A 624 5.44 16.73 -19.05
N GLU A 625 6.77 16.78 -19.23
CA GLU A 625 7.60 15.61 -19.55
C GLU A 625 8.15 14.87 -18.32
N LEU A 626 7.93 15.37 -17.10
CA LEU A 626 8.42 14.75 -15.86
C LEU A 626 7.24 14.26 -15.01
N LYS A 627 6.55 13.24 -15.53
CA LYS A 627 5.40 12.60 -14.87
C LYS A 627 5.84 11.61 -13.80
N GLY A 628 4.90 11.24 -12.94
CA GLY A 628 5.13 10.31 -11.84
C GLY A 628 5.66 10.99 -10.58
N PRO A 629 5.71 10.24 -9.47
CA PRO A 629 6.17 10.75 -8.19
C PRO A 629 7.62 11.24 -8.27
N VAL A 630 8.00 12.16 -7.37
CA VAL A 630 9.38 12.64 -7.31
C VAL A 630 10.32 11.49 -6.96
N ASN A 631 11.23 11.18 -7.88
CA ASN A 631 12.32 10.24 -7.64
C ASN A 631 13.47 10.94 -6.91
N LEU A 632 13.81 10.46 -5.70
CA LEU A 632 14.88 11.07 -4.91
C LEU A 632 16.26 10.96 -5.58
N ALA A 633 16.54 9.89 -6.33
CA ALA A 633 17.83 9.78 -7.05
C ALA A 633 17.94 10.87 -8.13
N TYR A 634 16.85 11.13 -8.86
CA TYR A 634 16.79 12.25 -9.82
C TYR A 634 17.03 13.60 -9.13
N LEU A 635 16.37 13.87 -8.00
CA LEU A 635 16.62 15.10 -7.24
C LEU A 635 18.08 15.20 -6.79
N ARG A 636 18.67 14.12 -6.29
CA ARG A 636 20.07 14.09 -5.86
C ARG A 636 21.03 14.38 -7.02
N GLU A 637 20.72 13.91 -8.21
CA GLU A 637 21.50 14.19 -9.42
C GLU A 637 21.40 15.64 -9.88
N LYS A 638 20.19 16.24 -9.83
CA LYS A 638 19.96 17.60 -10.36
C LYS A 638 20.35 18.72 -9.40
N ILE A 639 20.38 18.45 -8.10
CA ILE A 639 20.67 19.47 -7.09
C ILE A 639 22.15 19.41 -6.69
N LYS A 640 22.87 20.52 -6.78
CA LYS A 640 24.30 20.55 -6.45
C LYS A 640 24.56 20.55 -4.94
N ASP A 641 23.83 21.37 -4.20
CA ASP A 641 23.93 21.43 -2.74
C ASP A 641 22.91 20.49 -2.08
N GLN A 642 23.37 19.30 -1.74
CA GLN A 642 22.53 18.27 -1.11
C GLN A 642 22.19 18.61 0.35
N THR A 643 23.08 19.34 1.04
CA THR A 643 22.94 19.62 2.48
C THR A 643 21.82 20.64 2.70
N GLU A 644 21.78 21.71 1.90
CA GLU A 644 20.69 22.68 1.96
C GLU A 644 19.35 22.06 1.54
N ALA A 645 19.37 21.30 0.44
CA ALA A 645 18.15 20.78 -0.17
C ALA A 645 17.43 19.71 0.66
N PHE A 646 18.17 18.76 1.24
CA PHE A 646 17.55 17.62 1.95
C PHE A 646 17.41 17.84 3.46
N ASN A 647 17.82 19.00 3.97
CA ASN A 647 17.54 19.43 5.35
C ASN A 647 16.24 20.25 5.48
N LEU A 648 15.46 20.40 4.41
CA LEU A 648 14.14 21.03 4.53
C LEU A 648 13.29 20.27 5.56
N PRO A 649 12.62 20.97 6.50
CA PRO A 649 11.83 20.32 7.55
C PRO A 649 10.79 19.35 7.01
N ILE A 650 10.26 19.62 5.80
CA ILE A 650 9.25 18.78 5.17
C ILE A 650 9.72 17.35 4.83
N PHE A 651 11.04 17.11 4.72
CA PHE A 651 11.59 15.76 4.52
C PHE A 651 11.67 14.94 5.82
N GLN A 652 11.55 15.59 6.97
CA GLN A 652 11.46 14.92 8.28
C GLN A 652 10.01 14.54 8.63
N GLU A 653 9.06 14.99 7.81
CA GLU A 653 7.65 14.69 7.95
C GLU A 653 7.27 13.42 7.19
N ASP A 654 6.00 13.05 7.30
CA ASP A 654 5.43 11.96 6.52
C ASP A 654 5.63 12.19 5.01
N SER A 655 6.31 11.26 4.33
CA SER A 655 6.61 11.36 2.89
C SER A 655 5.36 11.58 2.01
N ARG A 656 4.17 11.17 2.48
CA ARG A 656 2.88 11.41 1.80
C ARG A 656 2.57 12.90 1.65
N ILE A 657 3.06 13.75 2.55
CA ILE A 657 2.94 15.21 2.44
C ILE A 657 3.64 15.71 1.18
N THR A 658 4.90 15.32 0.97
CA THR A 658 5.65 15.73 -0.24
C THR A 658 5.04 15.19 -1.53
N TYR A 659 4.47 13.99 -1.48
CA TYR A 659 3.73 13.39 -2.59
C TYR A 659 2.48 14.19 -2.94
N GLU A 660 1.64 14.52 -1.95
CA GLU A 660 0.41 15.27 -2.18
C GLU A 660 0.66 16.73 -2.60
N ILE A 661 1.71 17.36 -2.08
CA ILE A 661 2.11 18.70 -2.57
C ILE A 661 2.29 18.67 -4.08
N LEU A 662 3.06 17.72 -4.59
CA LEU A 662 3.29 17.58 -6.03
C LEU A 662 1.99 17.30 -6.79
N ASN A 663 1.10 16.47 -6.25
CA ASN A 663 -0.17 16.13 -6.91
C ASN A 663 -1.12 17.32 -7.01
N PHE A 664 -1.10 18.24 -6.04
CA PHE A 664 -1.87 19.48 -6.10
C PHE A 664 -1.25 20.53 -7.04
N VAL A 665 -0.02 20.36 -7.53
CA VAL A 665 0.58 21.21 -8.58
C VAL A 665 0.00 20.85 -9.94
N ASN A 666 -1.18 21.41 -10.24
CA ASN A 666 -1.92 21.15 -11.48
C ASN A 666 -1.97 22.36 -12.43
N GLY A 667 -1.28 23.47 -12.11
CA GLY A 667 -1.35 24.71 -12.88
C GLY A 667 -2.65 25.51 -12.70
N GLN A 668 -3.49 25.13 -11.73
CA GLN A 668 -4.73 25.82 -11.37
C GLN A 668 -4.73 26.25 -9.90
N ASN A 669 -4.22 25.39 -9.01
CA ASN A 669 -4.10 25.70 -7.59
C ASN A 669 -2.97 26.70 -7.35
N SER A 670 -3.26 27.73 -6.55
CA SER A 670 -2.21 28.60 -6.03
C SER A 670 -1.37 27.89 -4.96
N LEU A 671 -0.22 28.47 -4.61
CA LEU A 671 0.62 28.03 -3.50
C LEU A 671 -0.19 27.97 -2.19
N LEU A 672 -1.12 28.91 -1.98
CA LEU A 672 -2.00 28.90 -0.83
C LEU A 672 -3.02 27.76 -0.89
N ASP A 673 -3.60 27.47 -2.06
CA ASP A 673 -4.55 26.36 -2.23
C ASP A 673 -3.89 25.01 -1.96
N ILE A 674 -2.67 24.81 -2.47
CA ILE A 674 -1.87 23.59 -2.23
C ILE A 674 -1.64 23.42 -0.73
N ARG A 675 -1.19 24.48 -0.05
CA ARG A 675 -0.96 24.45 1.40
C ARG A 675 -2.25 24.13 2.15
N GLN A 676 -3.36 24.74 1.77
CA GLN A 676 -4.68 24.50 2.39
C GLN A 676 -5.10 23.05 2.25
N ALA A 677 -5.01 22.47 1.04
CA ALA A 677 -5.38 21.08 0.78
C ALA A 677 -4.52 20.09 1.58
N VAL A 678 -3.19 20.24 1.54
CA VAL A 678 -2.24 19.36 2.25
C VAL A 678 -2.42 19.46 3.77
N SER A 679 -2.65 20.66 4.30
CA SER A 679 -2.93 20.80 5.74
C SER A 679 -4.22 20.10 6.16
N ALA A 680 -5.27 20.22 5.33
CA ALA A 680 -6.54 19.57 5.60
C ALA A 680 -6.43 18.05 5.55
N GLU A 681 -5.57 17.48 4.71
CA GLU A 681 -5.35 16.03 4.68
C GLU A 681 -4.55 15.52 5.88
N PHE A 682 -3.45 16.18 6.23
CA PHE A 682 -2.52 15.68 7.24
C PHE A 682 -2.68 16.44 8.57
N LYS A 683 -1.99 17.57 8.67
CA LYS A 683 -1.93 18.43 9.86
C LYS A 683 -1.60 19.86 9.40
N PRO A 684 -1.81 20.89 10.24
CA PRO A 684 -1.32 22.24 9.98
C PRO A 684 0.14 22.25 9.51
N ILE A 685 0.36 22.59 8.23
CA ILE A 685 1.70 22.73 7.62
C ILE A 685 2.00 24.22 7.36
N PRO A 686 3.19 24.72 7.74
CA PRO A 686 3.61 26.08 7.42
C PRO A 686 3.71 26.34 5.91
N LEU A 687 3.22 27.50 5.47
CA LEU A 687 3.30 27.93 4.06
C LEU A 687 4.73 27.99 3.54
N SER A 688 5.67 28.42 4.38
CA SER A 688 7.09 28.49 4.02
C SER A 688 7.70 27.13 3.68
N TRP A 689 7.21 26.04 4.29
CA TRP A 689 7.72 24.69 4.00
C TRP A 689 7.28 24.22 2.61
N ILE A 690 6.02 24.48 2.24
CA ILE A 690 5.49 24.17 0.90
C ILE A 690 6.25 24.98 -0.15
N GLN A 691 6.43 26.29 0.10
CA GLN A 691 7.14 27.18 -0.81
C GLN A 691 8.58 26.71 -1.04
N ALA A 692 9.35 26.45 0.02
CA ALA A 692 10.74 26.01 -0.08
C ALA A 692 10.87 24.67 -0.82
N TYR A 693 9.92 23.75 -0.60
CA TYR A 693 9.90 22.47 -1.33
C TYR A 693 9.62 22.67 -2.82
N LEU A 694 8.64 23.50 -3.19
CA LEU A 694 8.34 23.75 -4.61
C LEU A 694 9.46 24.54 -5.31
N GLU A 695 10.15 25.44 -4.61
CA GLU A 695 11.36 26.11 -5.10
C GLU A 695 12.51 25.11 -5.32
N LEU A 696 12.68 24.12 -4.44
CA LEU A 696 13.60 23.00 -4.65
C LEU A 696 13.24 22.20 -5.91
N LEU A 697 11.96 21.86 -6.09
CA LEU A 697 11.50 21.16 -7.28
C LEU A 697 11.68 21.99 -8.56
N ALA A 698 11.54 23.32 -8.48
CA ALA A 698 11.80 24.22 -9.60
C ALA A 698 13.29 24.27 -9.98
N ARG A 699 14.21 24.26 -8.99
CA ARG A 699 15.65 24.10 -9.24
C ARG A 699 15.97 22.79 -9.98
N ALA A 700 15.21 21.73 -9.73
CA ALA A 700 15.30 20.45 -10.44
C ALA A 700 14.47 20.37 -11.74
N ARG A 701 13.81 21.47 -12.15
CA ARG A 701 12.93 21.59 -13.32
C ARG A 701 11.67 20.69 -13.29
N ILE A 702 11.28 20.20 -12.13
CA ILE A 702 10.07 19.38 -11.95
C ILE A 702 8.83 20.27 -11.89
N VAL A 703 8.98 21.47 -11.31
CA VAL A 703 7.94 22.50 -11.18
C VAL A 703 8.38 23.78 -11.90
N ILE A 704 7.42 24.52 -12.43
CA ILE A 704 7.57 25.80 -13.13
C ILE A 704 6.63 26.80 -12.46
N PHE A 705 7.08 28.04 -12.25
CA PHE A 705 6.29 29.13 -11.68
C PHE A 705 5.87 30.13 -12.75
#